data_AF-A0A318ERN2-F1
#
_entry.id   AF-A0A318ERN2-F1
#
_cell.length_a   1.000
_cell.length_b   1.000
_cell.length_c   1.000
_cell.angle_alpha   90.00
_cell.angle_beta   90.00
_cell.angle_gamma   90.00
#
_symmetry.space_group_name_H-M   'P 1'
#
loop_
_entity.id
_entity.type
_entity.pdbx_description
1 polymer ?
#
loop_
_entity_poly.entity_id
_entity_poly.type
_entity_poly.pdbx_seq_one_letter_code
_entity_poly.pdbx_strand_id
1 'polypeptide(L)'
;MKKRKPYYMICANLMILSLTLSGFIPADGAAANSVEILQEFDMEQVKITDSYYVNAFEKDMTYLLSLDADRLMAGFKAVSEGKDPKTATGLNLYGGWEGSWSLLRGHTLGHYLTAMAQAYKQTKNDYSIQNSQIKKKIDYIMTQLKSFQDKSSTGYLFASPEGHFDIIEGKATGDSWVPWYTMHKIIAGLVDVYKYEGNEIALQIASKLGDWTYNRTSKWDSTLQSKVLGVEYGGMNDCLYELYKYTNQANHLTAAHKFDEDSLFTSISNGKDVLENKHANTQIPKFVGALNRYRTLGTSEKFYYNAAQQFFAMVVKDHTYVTGGNSENERFRAAGQLDSTRDNLNNESCNSYNMLKLSRELFKVTGDVQYADYYENALINEIMSAQNPETGMTTYFKPMGTGYFKLFGSETNSFWCCTGSGMENYTKLNDSLYFHNNSELYVNMYLSSTLNWAEKGLSLTQEANLPLSNQVLFTINNAPSSSLNIKFRSPSWIASNQEVTVKVNGTAYSVTKSNGYLNINRNWKSGDKVELTFPIEVKASRLADNQNSVAFTYGPLVLSAGLGTEQMVSTGHMASAKATIPDGVTIKDYILIKDGESVDEWLKNIKSNLVQTEGKLEFTLRNTDSDDNLKFTPHYQRYTDRYGIYFILSAQDSDSVQENIINNKAAAKKEEATIDDVQVTNDQFELVHNLQGNSSSGTYGGYNYRHVYGTTDGQGWFSYDMKVDSSCTNYLCTKYYSKDAGRTFNIYIDNMLLKEETIQSKNPTGFYDVSYQIPSQMIAGKSKVTVKFANRGNSYVGGVFENVTIMKAYSNNAKLSQITVNGMLANLSGTEYTSLVDTNASQAEIKFTPVQKNSLVYVDNILIDDTITRTVELSSKTTSLTIKVVAEDDTTSQNYTLKIDKGEQNTGTTYEAEKDTTLTNAIVETTNSGFRGNGYINFTANSEAAIQWNSIYCAYDGTKNVTFRYALEKGTRKLDLYVNGTKVISDATFDATGSWTTWNEKTLEVAMKSGTNTLKVVTTGTEGPNIDNVTVNAKQ
;
A
#
# COMPACT_ATOMS: atom_id res chain seq x y z
N MET A 1 -2.75 63.86 -65.41
CA MET A 1 -3.97 63.93 -66.25
C MET A 1 -3.71 63.25 -67.58
N LYS A 2 -4.61 62.34 -67.99
CA LYS A 2 -4.88 61.80 -69.35
C LYS A 2 -3.73 61.12 -70.12
N LYS A 3 -3.84 59.91 -70.70
CA LYS A 3 -4.83 58.82 -70.68
C LYS A 3 -4.19 57.61 -71.38
N ARG A 4 -4.31 56.42 -70.75
CA ARG A 4 -4.46 55.04 -71.28
C ARG A 4 -3.35 54.38 -72.15
N LYS A 5 -2.61 53.49 -71.44
CA LYS A 5 -2.18 52.09 -71.69
C LYS A 5 -1.92 51.57 -73.13
N PRO A 6 -0.76 50.93 -73.36
CA PRO A 6 -0.52 50.01 -74.47
C PRO A 6 -0.62 48.52 -74.06
N TYR A 7 -0.89 47.69 -75.06
CA TYR A 7 -0.63 46.24 -75.10
C TYR A 7 0.88 45.99 -75.26
N TYR A 8 1.42 44.90 -74.67
CA TYR A 8 2.22 43.88 -75.37
C TYR A 8 2.56 42.68 -74.45
N MET A 9 2.37 41.50 -75.06
CA MET A 9 2.85 40.12 -74.83
C MET A 9 3.58 39.74 -73.52
N ILE A 10 3.07 38.65 -72.93
CA ILE A 10 3.68 37.79 -71.91
C ILE A 10 4.25 36.54 -72.62
N CYS A 11 5.49 36.17 -72.29
CA CYS A 11 6.02 34.81 -72.46
C CYS A 11 5.85 34.02 -71.16
N ALA A 12 5.53 32.74 -71.34
CA ALA A 12 5.04 31.78 -70.35
C ALA A 12 6.09 31.27 -69.34
N ASN A 13 5.61 30.83 -68.17
CA ASN A 13 6.16 29.68 -67.47
C ASN A 13 5.04 28.93 -66.74
N LEU A 14 5.05 27.60 -66.89
CA LEU A 14 4.00 26.64 -66.56
C LEU A 14 3.76 26.49 -65.05
N MET A 15 2.50 26.63 -64.63
CA MET A 15 1.91 25.90 -63.49
C MET A 15 0.77 25.05 -64.05
N ILE A 16 0.84 23.74 -63.86
CA ILE A 16 -0.24 22.83 -64.22
C ILE A 16 -1.30 22.92 -63.13
N LEU A 17 -2.41 23.58 -63.48
CA LEU A 17 -3.66 23.65 -62.73
C LEU A 17 -4.57 22.52 -63.26
N SER A 18 -4.82 21.47 -62.48
CA SER A 18 -5.89 20.51 -62.80
C SER A 18 -7.21 21.03 -62.24
N LEU A 19 -8.07 21.53 -63.14
CA LEU A 19 -9.41 21.99 -62.84
C LEU A 19 -10.31 20.86 -62.35
N THR A 20 -11.09 21.22 -61.33
CA THR A 20 -12.28 20.60 -60.77
C THR A 20 -13.36 20.35 -61.83
N LEU A 21 -13.86 19.10 -61.91
CA LEU A 21 -15.20 18.83 -62.44
C LEU A 21 -16.19 18.88 -61.26
N SER A 22 -17.00 19.93 -61.25
CA SER A 22 -18.16 20.09 -60.39
C SER A 22 -19.31 19.18 -60.88
N GLY A 23 -19.50 18.05 -60.21
CA GLY A 23 -20.74 17.29 -60.21
C GLY A 23 -21.42 17.46 -58.85
N PHE A 24 -22.68 17.88 -58.85
CA PHE A 24 -23.49 17.96 -57.64
C PHE A 24 -23.59 16.58 -56.97
N ILE A 25 -22.96 16.44 -55.82
CA ILE A 25 -23.20 15.38 -54.83
C ILE A 25 -23.88 16.08 -53.63
N PRO A 26 -24.96 15.54 -53.04
CA PRO A 26 -25.56 16.13 -51.86
C PRO A 26 -24.53 16.23 -50.74
N ALA A 27 -24.49 17.37 -50.06
CA ALA A 27 -23.65 17.59 -48.91
C ALA A 27 -24.13 16.72 -47.74
N ASP A 28 -23.37 15.69 -47.42
CA ASP A 28 -23.33 15.08 -46.09
C ASP A 28 -21.89 14.60 -45.83
N GLY A 29 -21.30 15.05 -44.72
CA GLY A 29 -20.03 14.52 -44.19
C GLY A 29 -18.74 15.28 -44.53
N ALA A 30 -18.72 16.61 -44.50
CA ALA A 30 -17.45 17.30 -44.24
C ALA A 30 -17.13 17.14 -42.75
N ALA A 31 -15.90 16.71 -42.40
CA ALA A 31 -15.46 16.65 -41.01
C ALA A 31 -15.75 17.99 -40.32
N ALA A 32 -16.46 17.95 -39.19
CA ALA A 32 -16.79 19.14 -38.43
C ALA A 32 -15.50 19.87 -38.00
N ASN A 33 -15.57 21.18 -37.77
CA ASN A 33 -14.46 21.92 -37.17
C ASN A 33 -14.01 21.23 -35.88
N SER A 34 -12.69 21.10 -35.67
CA SER A 34 -12.15 20.44 -34.47
C SER A 34 -12.71 21.06 -33.19
N VAL A 35 -13.15 20.21 -32.27
CA VAL A 35 -13.62 20.58 -30.94
C VAL A 35 -12.51 20.65 -29.91
N GLU A 36 -11.29 20.27 -30.29
CA GLU A 36 -10.10 20.38 -29.45
C GLU A 36 -9.60 21.83 -29.46
N ILE A 37 -9.37 22.38 -28.27
CA ILE A 37 -8.82 23.73 -28.11
C ILE A 37 -7.30 23.71 -27.89
N LEU A 38 -6.76 22.54 -27.56
CA LEU A 38 -5.33 22.27 -27.44
C LEU A 38 -4.92 21.11 -28.35
N GLN A 39 -3.69 21.19 -28.85
CA GLN A 39 -3.01 20.18 -29.62
C GLN A 39 -1.82 19.64 -28.83
N GLU A 40 -1.56 18.36 -28.99
CA GLU A 40 -0.31 17.73 -28.55
C GLU A 40 0.85 18.04 -29.50
N PHE A 41 2.07 17.88 -28.99
CA PHE A 41 3.26 17.84 -29.82
C PHE A 41 3.48 16.43 -30.39
N ASP A 42 4.12 16.37 -31.56
CA ASP A 42 4.65 15.11 -32.08
C ASP A 42 5.74 14.55 -31.15
N MET A 43 5.81 13.23 -30.98
CA MET A 43 6.71 12.62 -30.00
C MET A 43 8.19 12.92 -30.27
N GLU A 44 8.63 13.11 -31.51
CA GLU A 44 10.03 13.49 -31.79
C GLU A 44 10.37 14.95 -31.45
N GLN A 45 9.37 15.78 -31.14
CA GLN A 45 9.56 17.18 -30.75
C GLN A 45 9.84 17.32 -29.24
N VAL A 46 9.55 16.30 -28.44
CA VAL A 46 9.72 16.32 -26.98
C VAL A 46 10.65 15.18 -26.57
N LYS A 47 11.82 15.52 -26.00
CA LYS A 47 12.79 14.55 -25.50
C LYS A 47 12.85 14.61 -23.99
N ILE A 48 12.57 13.50 -23.31
CA ILE A 48 12.81 13.38 -21.86
C ILE A 48 14.31 13.17 -21.63
N THR A 49 14.84 13.85 -20.61
CA THR A 49 16.24 13.76 -20.18
C THR A 49 16.39 13.33 -18.72
N ASP A 50 15.28 13.16 -18.00
CA ASP A 50 15.27 12.54 -16.68
C ASP A 50 15.72 11.07 -16.75
N SER A 51 16.73 10.71 -15.96
CA SER A 51 17.37 9.40 -16.05
C SER A 51 16.44 8.23 -15.71
N TYR A 52 15.46 8.42 -14.80
CA TYR A 52 14.56 7.35 -14.41
C TYR A 52 13.57 7.03 -15.52
N TYR A 53 13.01 8.07 -16.15
CA TYR A 53 12.10 7.93 -17.27
C TYR A 53 12.80 7.47 -18.55
N VAL A 54 14.03 7.93 -18.81
CA VAL A 54 14.86 7.41 -19.90
C VAL A 54 15.11 5.91 -19.72
N ASN A 55 15.49 5.46 -18.51
CA ASN A 55 15.66 4.04 -18.23
C ASN A 55 14.38 3.24 -18.47
N ALA A 56 13.22 3.74 -18.01
CA ALA A 56 11.94 3.06 -18.21
C ALA A 56 11.61 2.85 -19.71
N PHE A 57 11.78 3.90 -20.51
CA PHE A 57 11.64 3.83 -21.97
C PHE A 57 12.63 2.85 -22.61
N GLU A 58 13.91 2.90 -22.23
CA GLU A 58 14.95 2.03 -22.80
C GLU A 58 14.75 0.55 -22.46
N LYS A 59 14.25 0.26 -21.25
CA LYS A 59 13.89 -1.10 -20.83
C LYS A 59 12.74 -1.66 -21.66
N ASP A 60 11.70 -0.86 -21.87
CA ASP A 60 10.56 -1.27 -22.68
C ASP A 60 10.93 -1.41 -24.17
N MET A 61 11.70 -0.47 -24.73
CA MET A 61 12.23 -0.57 -26.09
C MET A 61 13.09 -1.84 -26.29
N THR A 62 13.93 -2.18 -25.30
CA THR A 62 14.74 -3.40 -25.33
C THR A 62 13.85 -4.65 -25.35
N TYR A 63 12.80 -4.67 -24.53
CA TYR A 63 11.82 -5.75 -24.51
C TYR A 63 11.08 -5.88 -25.85
N LEU A 64 10.58 -4.78 -26.42
CA LEU A 64 9.88 -4.78 -27.71
C LEU A 64 10.76 -5.30 -28.87
N LEU A 65 12.05 -4.96 -28.84
CA LEU A 65 13.00 -5.43 -29.85
C LEU A 65 13.37 -6.91 -29.67
N SER A 66 13.28 -7.47 -28.45
CA SER A 66 13.60 -8.88 -28.18
C SER A 66 12.51 -9.86 -28.63
N LEU A 67 11.24 -9.42 -28.71
CA LEU A 67 10.13 -10.29 -29.12
C LEU A 67 10.25 -10.78 -30.57
N ASP A 68 10.03 -12.05 -30.83
CA ASP A 68 10.03 -12.64 -32.16
C ASP A 68 8.72 -12.31 -32.90
N ALA A 69 8.86 -11.60 -34.03
CA ALA A 69 7.73 -11.20 -34.86
C ALA A 69 6.95 -12.39 -35.44
N ASP A 70 7.63 -13.48 -35.79
CA ASP A 70 6.98 -14.67 -36.36
C ASP A 70 6.12 -15.38 -35.32
N ARG A 71 6.55 -15.38 -34.04
CA ARG A 71 5.77 -15.93 -32.93
C ARG A 71 4.52 -15.08 -32.65
N LEU A 72 4.63 -13.76 -32.68
CA LEU A 72 3.47 -12.86 -32.56
C LEU A 72 2.44 -13.06 -33.68
N MET A 73 2.92 -13.41 -34.88
CA MET A 73 2.08 -13.62 -36.06
C MET A 73 1.63 -15.08 -36.28
N ALA A 74 2.14 -16.03 -35.49
CA ALA A 74 1.94 -17.46 -35.74
C ALA A 74 0.46 -17.86 -35.78
N GLY A 75 -0.38 -17.30 -34.90
CA GLY A 75 -1.82 -17.53 -34.91
C GLY A 75 -2.52 -16.96 -36.16
N PHE A 76 -2.14 -15.75 -36.59
CA PHE A 76 -2.67 -15.11 -37.81
C PHE A 76 -2.33 -15.93 -39.06
N LYS A 77 -1.08 -16.40 -39.15
CA LYS A 77 -0.62 -17.26 -40.24
C LYS A 77 -1.45 -18.55 -40.30
N ALA A 78 -1.61 -19.24 -39.17
CA ALA A 78 -2.35 -20.48 -39.09
C ALA A 78 -3.82 -20.31 -39.55
N VAL A 79 -4.50 -19.26 -39.09
CA VAL A 79 -5.87 -18.95 -39.53
C VAL A 79 -5.93 -18.67 -41.03
N SER A 80 -4.95 -17.95 -41.58
CA SER A 80 -4.86 -17.70 -43.03
C SER A 80 -4.66 -18.98 -43.87
N GLU A 81 -4.19 -20.06 -43.24
CA GLU A 81 -4.02 -21.38 -43.84
C GLU A 81 -5.20 -22.32 -43.56
N GLY A 82 -6.29 -21.82 -42.97
CA GLY A 82 -7.48 -22.60 -42.62
C GLY A 82 -7.28 -23.52 -41.40
N LYS A 83 -6.28 -23.25 -40.56
CA LYS A 83 -5.99 -24.02 -39.34
C LYS A 83 -6.52 -23.29 -38.11
N ASP A 84 -7.01 -24.04 -37.12
CA ASP A 84 -7.34 -23.50 -35.80
C ASP A 84 -6.10 -23.55 -34.88
N PRO A 85 -5.57 -22.40 -34.42
CA PRO A 85 -4.43 -22.37 -33.52
C PRO A 85 -4.64 -23.09 -32.17
N LYS A 86 -5.89 -23.34 -31.76
CA LYS A 86 -6.21 -24.12 -30.56
C LYS A 86 -5.82 -25.60 -30.69
N THR A 87 -5.94 -26.15 -31.89
CA THR A 87 -5.80 -27.61 -32.13
C THR A 87 -4.64 -27.97 -33.07
N ALA A 88 -4.17 -27.01 -33.86
CA ALA A 88 -3.04 -27.23 -34.76
C ALA A 88 -1.73 -27.49 -33.98
N THR A 89 -1.00 -28.53 -34.39
CA THR A 89 0.30 -28.90 -33.81
C THR A 89 1.45 -28.17 -34.53
N GLY A 90 2.58 -28.02 -33.84
CA GLY A 90 3.79 -27.43 -34.42
C GLY A 90 3.77 -25.90 -34.59
N LEU A 91 2.80 -25.21 -34.00
CA LEU A 91 2.78 -23.75 -33.97
C LEU A 91 3.75 -23.22 -32.90
N ASN A 92 4.61 -22.28 -33.28
CA ASN A 92 5.53 -21.61 -32.36
C ASN A 92 4.85 -20.41 -31.68
N LEU A 93 3.82 -20.68 -30.88
CA LEU A 93 3.09 -19.64 -30.14
C LEU A 93 3.90 -19.14 -28.94
N TYR A 94 3.56 -17.94 -28.47
CA TYR A 94 4.00 -17.45 -27.17
C TYR A 94 3.25 -18.12 -26.01
N GLY A 95 3.79 -18.00 -24.79
CA GLY A 95 3.14 -18.52 -23.58
C GLY A 95 1.99 -17.63 -23.09
N GLY A 96 1.46 -17.92 -21.91
CA GLY A 96 0.38 -17.14 -21.31
C GLY A 96 -0.88 -17.08 -22.19
N TRP A 97 -1.49 -15.90 -22.31
CA TRP A 97 -2.72 -15.72 -23.08
C TRP A 97 -2.52 -15.73 -24.61
N GLU A 98 -1.28 -15.82 -25.10
CA GLU A 98 -0.97 -16.08 -26.52
C GLU A 98 -0.83 -17.59 -26.82
N GLY A 99 -0.95 -18.44 -25.81
CA GLY A 99 -0.84 -19.90 -25.94
C GLY A 99 -2.01 -20.56 -26.67
N SER A 100 -1.83 -21.83 -27.06
CA SER A 100 -2.85 -22.62 -27.76
C SER A 100 -4.14 -22.83 -26.96
N TRP A 101 -4.08 -22.79 -25.62
CA TRP A 101 -5.27 -22.91 -24.78
C TRP A 101 -6.14 -21.64 -24.75
N SER A 102 -5.57 -20.45 -25.01
CA SER A 102 -6.21 -19.16 -24.80
C SER A 102 -6.94 -18.64 -26.04
N LEU A 103 -8.16 -18.13 -25.90
CA LEU A 103 -8.91 -17.53 -27.01
C LEU A 103 -8.62 -16.03 -27.22
N LEU A 104 -7.70 -15.44 -26.45
CA LEU A 104 -7.29 -14.04 -26.55
C LEU A 104 -6.17 -13.76 -27.56
N ARG A 105 -5.56 -14.80 -28.14
CA ARG A 105 -4.43 -14.71 -29.07
C ARG A 105 -4.55 -13.56 -30.07
N GLY A 106 -3.44 -12.89 -30.33
CA GLY A 106 -3.34 -11.74 -31.22
C GLY A 106 -3.60 -10.40 -30.55
N HIS A 107 -4.12 -10.38 -29.32
CA HIS A 107 -4.29 -9.13 -28.58
C HIS A 107 -2.93 -8.46 -28.30
N THR A 108 -1.90 -9.27 -28.02
CA THR A 108 -0.53 -8.78 -27.79
C THR A 108 0.02 -8.13 -29.04
N LEU A 109 -0.17 -8.74 -30.23
CA LEU A 109 0.32 -8.14 -31.47
C LEU A 109 -0.31 -6.76 -31.72
N GLY A 110 -1.60 -6.59 -31.42
CA GLY A 110 -2.25 -5.28 -31.50
C GLY A 110 -1.57 -4.22 -30.62
N HIS A 111 -1.40 -4.51 -29.33
CA HIS A 111 -0.67 -3.62 -28.41
C HIS A 111 0.78 -3.37 -28.84
N TYR A 112 1.47 -4.43 -29.28
CA TYR A 112 2.84 -4.38 -29.75
C TYR A 112 3.01 -3.42 -30.94
N LEU A 113 2.06 -3.42 -31.88
CA LEU A 113 2.07 -2.51 -33.02
C LEU A 113 1.92 -1.05 -32.59
N THR A 114 1.00 -0.75 -31.67
CA THR A 114 0.89 0.60 -31.10
C THR A 114 2.20 1.02 -30.41
N ALA A 115 2.76 0.18 -29.55
CA ALA A 115 4.00 0.46 -28.83
C ALA A 115 5.20 0.68 -29.77
N MET A 116 5.35 -0.17 -30.79
CA MET A 116 6.40 -0.05 -31.80
C MET A 116 6.23 1.22 -32.65
N ALA A 117 5.01 1.60 -33.00
CA ALA A 117 4.73 2.82 -33.75
C ALA A 117 5.05 4.09 -32.93
N GLN A 118 4.69 4.10 -31.64
CA GLN A 118 5.04 5.18 -30.71
C GLN A 118 6.56 5.27 -30.53
N ALA A 119 7.22 4.13 -30.27
CA ALA A 119 8.68 4.06 -30.16
C ALA A 119 9.38 4.52 -31.45
N TYR A 120 8.85 4.17 -32.64
CA TYR A 120 9.38 4.66 -33.92
C TYR A 120 9.36 6.18 -33.98
N LYS A 121 8.24 6.81 -33.60
CA LYS A 121 8.13 8.27 -33.58
C LYS A 121 9.09 8.89 -32.57
N GLN A 122 9.12 8.39 -31.34
CA GLN A 122 9.97 8.91 -30.25
C GLN A 122 11.49 8.75 -30.53
N THR A 123 11.92 7.66 -31.17
CA THR A 123 13.34 7.36 -31.42
C THR A 123 13.95 8.09 -32.61
N LYS A 124 13.12 8.75 -33.43
CA LYS A 124 13.48 9.28 -34.76
C LYS A 124 14.72 10.17 -34.77
N ASN A 125 14.89 11.03 -33.76
CA ASN A 125 15.99 12.00 -33.70
C ASN A 125 17.21 11.55 -32.89
N ASP A 126 17.03 10.61 -31.95
CA ASP A 126 18.04 10.34 -30.90
C ASP A 126 18.53 8.88 -30.85
N TYR A 127 17.83 7.94 -31.49
CA TYR A 127 18.10 6.49 -31.42
C TYR A 127 18.08 5.85 -32.81
N SER A 128 18.93 6.33 -33.73
CA SER A 128 18.87 5.98 -35.17
C SER A 128 18.96 4.48 -35.46
N ILE A 129 19.76 3.72 -34.69
CA ILE A 129 19.90 2.27 -34.84
C ILE A 129 18.59 1.56 -34.45
N GLN A 130 18.08 1.84 -33.26
CA GLN A 130 16.85 1.25 -32.75
C GLN A 130 15.66 1.65 -33.62
N ASN A 131 15.57 2.92 -34.03
CA ASN A 131 14.55 3.41 -34.95
C ASN A 131 14.51 2.59 -36.25
N SER A 132 15.68 2.34 -36.85
CA SER A 132 15.81 1.52 -38.06
C SER A 132 15.40 0.06 -37.83
N GLN A 133 15.72 -0.51 -36.67
CA GLN A 133 15.32 -1.87 -36.29
C GLN A 133 13.80 -1.97 -36.09
N ILE A 134 13.21 -1.00 -35.39
CA ILE A 134 11.77 -0.88 -35.17
C ILE A 134 11.06 -0.82 -36.52
N LYS A 135 11.46 0.10 -37.40
CA LYS A 135 10.88 0.24 -38.74
C LYS A 135 10.94 -1.06 -39.53
N LYS A 136 12.12 -1.69 -39.60
CA LYS A 136 12.29 -2.97 -40.33
C LYS A 136 11.33 -4.05 -39.81
N LYS A 137 11.09 -4.09 -38.50
CA LYS A 137 10.22 -5.08 -37.87
C LYS A 137 8.74 -4.78 -38.12
N ILE A 138 8.33 -3.51 -38.05
CA ILE A 138 6.97 -3.07 -38.43
C ILE A 138 6.71 -3.41 -39.90
N ASP A 139 7.60 -3.01 -40.82
CA ASP A 139 7.46 -3.27 -42.26
C ASP A 139 7.34 -4.77 -42.57
N TYR A 140 8.14 -5.59 -41.89
CA TYR A 140 8.07 -7.04 -41.99
C TYR A 140 6.70 -7.57 -41.55
N ILE A 141 6.24 -7.18 -40.35
CA ILE A 141 4.93 -7.59 -39.82
C ILE A 141 3.80 -7.14 -40.75
N MET A 142 3.80 -5.89 -41.22
CA MET A 142 2.78 -5.37 -42.12
C MET A 142 2.73 -6.17 -43.43
N THR A 143 3.88 -6.48 -44.01
CA THR A 143 3.98 -7.30 -45.22
C THR A 143 3.41 -8.71 -45.00
N GLN A 144 3.75 -9.36 -43.88
CA GLN A 144 3.25 -10.69 -43.56
C GLN A 144 1.74 -10.68 -43.28
N LEU A 145 1.26 -9.78 -42.42
CA LEU A 145 -0.17 -9.64 -42.11
C LEU A 145 -1.00 -9.36 -43.36
N LYS A 146 -0.51 -8.51 -44.28
CA LYS A 146 -1.16 -8.26 -45.57
C LYS A 146 -1.29 -9.55 -46.38
N SER A 147 -0.22 -10.33 -46.47
CA SER A 147 -0.23 -11.61 -47.19
C SER A 147 -1.20 -12.63 -46.57
N PHE A 148 -1.41 -12.57 -45.26
CA PHE A 148 -2.37 -13.42 -44.56
C PHE A 148 -3.81 -12.97 -44.82
N GLN A 149 -4.08 -11.65 -44.71
CA GLN A 149 -5.40 -11.09 -44.96
C GLN A 149 -5.84 -11.24 -46.43
N ASP A 150 -4.91 -11.18 -47.38
CA ASP A 150 -5.22 -11.35 -48.81
C ASP A 150 -5.69 -12.77 -49.17
N LYS A 151 -5.47 -13.77 -48.29
CA LYS A 151 -6.08 -15.10 -48.44
C LYS A 151 -7.55 -15.14 -48.00
N SER A 152 -8.03 -14.12 -47.29
CA SER A 152 -9.42 -14.00 -46.88
C SER A 152 -10.23 -13.24 -47.93
N SER A 153 -11.30 -13.85 -48.42
CA SER A 153 -12.25 -13.19 -49.35
C SER A 153 -13.11 -12.11 -48.68
N THR A 154 -13.16 -12.09 -47.34
CA THR A 154 -13.97 -11.16 -46.54
C THR A 154 -13.16 -10.01 -45.94
N GLY A 155 -11.83 -10.03 -46.09
CA GLY A 155 -10.93 -9.08 -45.43
C GLY A 155 -10.63 -9.42 -43.96
N TYR A 156 -11.08 -10.57 -43.46
CA TYR A 156 -10.82 -11.03 -42.09
C TYR A 156 -9.32 -11.24 -41.82
N LEU A 157 -8.86 -10.76 -40.68
CA LEU A 157 -7.52 -10.98 -40.14
C LEU A 157 -7.58 -11.05 -38.61
N PHE A 158 -7.28 -12.22 -38.05
CA PHE A 158 -7.33 -12.48 -36.62
C PHE A 158 -6.51 -13.72 -36.29
N ALA A 159 -6.04 -13.87 -35.04
CA ALA A 159 -5.27 -15.03 -34.60
C ALA A 159 -6.13 -16.19 -34.06
N SER A 160 -7.41 -16.21 -34.41
CA SER A 160 -8.35 -17.32 -34.17
C SER A 160 -9.47 -17.32 -35.23
N PRO A 161 -10.16 -18.45 -35.47
CA PRO A 161 -11.26 -18.53 -36.44
C PRO A 161 -12.45 -17.61 -36.12
N GLU A 162 -13.22 -17.23 -37.15
CA GLU A 162 -14.39 -16.32 -37.03
C GLU A 162 -15.48 -16.81 -36.07
N GLY A 163 -15.54 -18.12 -35.79
CA GLY A 163 -16.56 -18.74 -34.94
C GLY A 163 -16.66 -18.13 -33.52
N HIS A 164 -15.60 -17.50 -33.03
CA HIS A 164 -15.62 -16.79 -31.74
C HIS A 164 -16.66 -15.68 -31.71
N PHE A 165 -16.80 -14.94 -32.83
CA PHE A 165 -17.76 -13.87 -32.98
C PHE A 165 -19.18 -14.43 -33.14
N ASP A 166 -19.33 -15.57 -33.83
CA ASP A 166 -20.62 -16.24 -34.00
C ASP A 166 -21.21 -16.70 -32.66
N ILE A 167 -20.36 -17.16 -31.73
CA ILE A 167 -20.77 -17.57 -30.38
C ILE A 167 -21.32 -16.38 -29.58
N ILE A 168 -20.60 -15.25 -29.56
CA ILE A 168 -21.06 -14.04 -28.85
C ILE A 168 -22.38 -13.53 -29.45
N GLU A 169 -22.52 -13.63 -30.76
CA GLU A 169 -23.74 -13.27 -31.48
C GLU A 169 -24.88 -14.31 -31.35
N GLY A 170 -24.64 -15.45 -30.71
CA GLY A 170 -25.64 -16.52 -30.54
C GLY A 170 -25.96 -17.32 -31.80
N LYS A 171 -25.11 -17.24 -32.82
CA LYS A 171 -25.22 -18.03 -34.07
C LYS A 171 -24.62 -19.42 -33.92
N ALA A 172 -23.76 -19.62 -32.93
CA ALA A 172 -23.10 -20.89 -32.62
C ALA A 172 -22.99 -21.10 -31.10
N THR A 173 -22.68 -22.33 -30.70
CA THR A 173 -22.33 -22.69 -29.31
C THR A 173 -20.85 -23.04 -29.21
N GLY A 174 -20.24 -22.77 -28.06
CA GLY A 174 -18.83 -23.05 -27.80
C GLY A 174 -18.21 -22.04 -26.86
N ASP A 175 -16.88 -22.14 -26.71
CA ASP A 175 -16.10 -21.22 -25.89
C ASP A 175 -15.75 -19.95 -26.68
N SER A 176 -15.80 -18.79 -26.03
CA SER A 176 -15.32 -17.53 -26.56
C SER A 176 -14.72 -16.69 -25.44
N TRP A 177 -13.71 -15.89 -25.76
CA TRP A 177 -13.09 -14.95 -24.81
C TRP A 177 -12.89 -13.60 -25.49
N VAL A 178 -13.84 -12.68 -25.26
CA VAL A 178 -13.80 -11.25 -25.62
C VAL A 178 -13.21 -10.94 -27.02
N PRO A 179 -13.71 -11.56 -28.11
CA PRO A 179 -13.10 -11.43 -29.44
C PRO A 179 -13.11 -9.99 -29.99
N TRP A 180 -14.11 -9.18 -29.62
CA TRP A 180 -14.16 -7.77 -29.98
C TRP A 180 -13.10 -6.92 -29.27
N TYR A 181 -12.70 -7.27 -28.04
CA TYR A 181 -11.56 -6.63 -27.37
C TYR A 181 -10.25 -6.85 -28.14
N THR A 182 -10.03 -8.08 -28.60
CA THR A 182 -8.84 -8.43 -29.38
C THR A 182 -8.86 -7.76 -30.75
N MET A 183 -10.02 -7.71 -31.42
CA MET A 183 -10.18 -7.00 -32.69
C MET A 183 -9.87 -5.51 -32.53
N HIS A 184 -10.32 -4.89 -31.43
CA HIS A 184 -9.97 -3.53 -31.09
C HIS A 184 -8.46 -3.32 -31.04
N LYS A 185 -7.69 -4.19 -30.36
CA LYS A 185 -6.23 -4.02 -30.29
C LYS A 185 -5.57 -4.11 -31.66
N ILE A 186 -6.03 -5.04 -32.50
CA ILE A 186 -5.49 -5.22 -33.85
C ILE A 186 -5.76 -3.98 -34.70
N ILE A 187 -7.00 -3.48 -34.73
CA ILE A 187 -7.37 -2.28 -35.49
C ILE A 187 -6.61 -1.05 -34.96
N ALA A 188 -6.59 -0.85 -33.63
CA ALA A 188 -5.87 0.26 -33.01
C ALA A 188 -4.38 0.25 -33.37
N GLY A 189 -3.71 -0.90 -33.23
CA GLY A 189 -2.30 -1.06 -33.58
C GLY A 189 -2.00 -0.76 -35.05
N LEU A 190 -2.86 -1.22 -35.98
CA LEU A 190 -2.71 -0.92 -37.41
C LEU A 190 -2.92 0.57 -37.72
N VAL A 191 -3.92 1.20 -37.09
CA VAL A 191 -4.18 2.64 -37.23
C VAL A 191 -3.02 3.45 -36.66
N ASP A 192 -2.46 3.06 -35.52
CA ASP A 192 -1.32 3.74 -34.89
C ASP A 192 -0.04 3.60 -35.74
N VAL A 193 0.20 2.44 -36.35
CA VAL A 193 1.29 2.28 -37.32
C VAL A 193 1.13 3.27 -38.48
N TYR A 194 -0.07 3.43 -39.04
CA TYR A 194 -0.30 4.46 -40.07
C TYR A 194 -0.09 5.87 -39.51
N LYS A 195 -0.67 6.19 -38.35
CA LYS A 195 -0.59 7.52 -37.71
C LYS A 195 0.84 7.98 -37.46
N TYR A 196 1.70 7.10 -36.93
CA TYR A 196 3.05 7.47 -36.51
C TYR A 196 4.13 7.21 -37.56
N GLU A 197 3.95 6.23 -38.45
CA GLU A 197 4.92 5.89 -39.49
C GLU A 197 4.52 6.38 -40.90
N GLY A 198 3.23 6.50 -41.18
CA GLY A 198 2.70 6.73 -42.53
C GLY A 198 2.63 5.44 -43.37
N ASN A 199 2.52 4.27 -42.74
CA ASN A 199 2.55 2.98 -43.42
C ASN A 199 1.21 2.66 -44.10
N GLU A 200 1.12 2.87 -45.42
CA GLU A 200 -0.09 2.65 -46.21
C GLU A 200 -0.60 1.19 -46.17
N ILE A 201 0.28 0.20 -46.01
CA ILE A 201 -0.14 -1.20 -45.90
C ILE A 201 -0.96 -1.40 -44.62
N ALA A 202 -0.56 -0.78 -43.52
CA ALA A 202 -1.29 -0.86 -42.25
C ALA A 202 -2.71 -0.30 -42.40
N LEU A 203 -2.85 0.88 -43.03
CA LEU A 203 -4.17 1.49 -43.27
C LEU A 203 -5.05 0.64 -44.19
N GLN A 204 -4.47 0.01 -45.22
CA GLN A 204 -5.22 -0.91 -46.08
C GLN A 204 -5.75 -2.12 -45.32
N ILE A 205 -4.93 -2.72 -44.43
CA ILE A 205 -5.35 -3.84 -43.60
C ILE A 205 -6.47 -3.42 -42.65
N ALA A 206 -6.28 -2.28 -41.96
CA ALA A 206 -7.26 -1.73 -41.03
C ALA A 206 -8.59 -1.38 -41.72
N SER A 207 -8.53 -0.78 -42.91
CA SER A 207 -9.73 -0.47 -43.71
C SER A 207 -10.52 -1.73 -44.05
N LYS A 208 -9.86 -2.81 -44.50
CA LYS A 208 -10.54 -4.08 -44.78
C LYS A 208 -11.17 -4.70 -43.53
N LEU A 209 -10.54 -4.57 -42.35
CA LEU A 209 -11.13 -4.97 -41.08
C LEU A 209 -12.31 -4.08 -40.67
N GLY A 210 -12.27 -2.78 -40.98
CA GLY A 210 -13.38 -1.86 -40.82
C GLY A 210 -14.59 -2.28 -41.66
N ASP A 211 -14.39 -2.62 -42.94
CA ASP A 211 -15.42 -3.15 -43.83
C ASP A 211 -15.96 -4.51 -43.36
N TRP A 212 -15.08 -5.42 -42.92
CA TRP A 212 -15.50 -6.70 -42.34
C TRP A 212 -16.39 -6.48 -41.10
N THR A 213 -15.98 -5.56 -40.22
CA THR A 213 -16.74 -5.20 -39.01
C THR A 213 -18.09 -4.60 -39.38
N TYR A 214 -18.14 -3.70 -40.36
CA TYR A 214 -19.38 -3.13 -40.88
C TYR A 214 -20.32 -4.21 -41.42
N ASN A 215 -19.84 -5.08 -42.31
CA ASN A 215 -20.63 -6.15 -42.94
C ASN A 215 -21.23 -7.14 -41.92
N ARG A 216 -20.60 -7.24 -40.75
CA ARG A 216 -21.06 -8.05 -39.63
C ARG A 216 -22.06 -7.31 -38.75
N THR A 217 -21.68 -6.13 -38.25
CA THR A 217 -22.45 -5.36 -37.26
C THR A 217 -23.68 -4.64 -37.83
N SER A 218 -23.69 -4.33 -39.12
CA SER A 218 -24.86 -3.79 -39.83
C SER A 218 -26.10 -4.69 -39.76
N LYS A 219 -25.90 -6.00 -39.55
CA LYS A 219 -26.97 -7.00 -39.42
C LYS A 219 -27.51 -7.13 -38.00
N TRP A 220 -26.92 -6.43 -37.03
CA TRP A 220 -27.40 -6.47 -35.65
C TRP A 220 -28.66 -5.62 -35.49
N ASP A 221 -29.73 -6.23 -34.99
CA ASP A 221 -30.83 -5.52 -34.36
C ASP A 221 -30.44 -5.05 -32.94
N SER A 222 -31.32 -4.30 -32.28
CA SER A 222 -31.05 -3.73 -30.96
C SER A 222 -30.84 -4.79 -29.87
N THR A 223 -31.51 -5.94 -29.97
CA THR A 223 -31.40 -7.05 -29.03
C THR A 223 -30.03 -7.71 -29.14
N LEU A 224 -29.61 -8.04 -30.36
CA LEU A 224 -28.31 -8.63 -30.63
C LEU A 224 -27.19 -7.65 -30.30
N GLN A 225 -27.33 -6.38 -30.67
CA GLN A 225 -26.36 -5.35 -30.31
C GLN A 225 -26.19 -5.28 -28.79
N SER A 226 -27.28 -5.19 -28.02
CA SER A 226 -27.22 -5.15 -26.55
C SER A 226 -26.57 -6.40 -25.96
N LYS A 227 -26.84 -7.58 -26.52
CA LYS A 227 -26.19 -8.83 -26.11
C LYS A 227 -24.68 -8.79 -26.34
N VAL A 228 -24.24 -8.34 -27.53
CA VAL A 228 -22.82 -8.25 -27.86
C VAL A 228 -22.11 -7.22 -26.99
N LEU A 229 -22.70 -6.04 -26.78
CA LEU A 229 -22.12 -4.97 -25.94
C LEU A 229 -22.13 -5.31 -24.44
N GLY A 230 -22.93 -6.29 -24.02
CA GLY A 230 -22.87 -6.88 -22.69
C GLY A 230 -21.60 -7.71 -22.43
N VAL A 231 -20.87 -8.10 -23.49
CA VAL A 231 -19.55 -8.74 -23.42
C VAL A 231 -18.49 -7.68 -23.72
N GLU A 232 -17.32 -7.80 -23.13
CA GLU A 232 -16.24 -6.84 -23.35
C GLU A 232 -15.83 -6.75 -24.84
N TYR A 233 -15.81 -5.52 -25.34
CA TYR A 233 -15.37 -5.14 -26.68
C TYR A 233 -14.20 -4.15 -26.67
N GLY A 234 -13.60 -3.89 -25.50
CA GLY A 234 -12.62 -2.81 -25.35
C GLY A 234 -13.15 -1.47 -25.86
N GLY A 235 -12.35 -0.75 -26.65
CA GLY A 235 -12.73 0.48 -27.35
C GLY A 235 -12.93 0.25 -28.83
N MET A 236 -13.77 -0.72 -29.23
CA MET A 236 -14.13 -0.90 -30.65
C MET A 236 -14.74 0.37 -31.25
N ASN A 237 -15.54 1.13 -30.47
CA ASN A 237 -16.01 2.43 -30.89
C ASN A 237 -14.84 3.41 -31.08
N ASP A 238 -13.93 3.52 -30.11
CA ASP A 238 -12.71 4.36 -30.18
C ASP A 238 -11.89 4.10 -31.45
N CYS A 239 -11.47 2.86 -31.69
CA CYS A 239 -10.58 2.55 -32.81
C CYS A 239 -11.26 2.69 -34.18
N LEU A 240 -12.58 2.49 -34.27
CA LEU A 240 -13.31 2.68 -35.53
C LEU A 240 -13.56 4.16 -35.85
N TYR A 241 -13.76 5.01 -34.83
CA TYR A 241 -13.77 6.47 -35.04
C TYR A 241 -12.39 6.97 -35.47
N GLU A 242 -11.29 6.50 -34.85
CA GLU A 242 -9.94 6.80 -35.33
C GLU A 242 -9.72 6.33 -36.77
N LEU A 243 -10.12 5.10 -37.12
CA LEU A 243 -10.02 4.60 -38.49
C LEU A 243 -10.82 5.46 -39.48
N TYR A 244 -12.01 5.91 -39.10
CA TYR A 244 -12.84 6.79 -39.93
C TYR A 244 -12.14 8.13 -40.22
N LYS A 245 -11.42 8.72 -39.26
CA LYS A 245 -10.67 9.98 -39.49
C LYS A 245 -9.67 9.88 -40.64
N TYR A 246 -9.03 8.73 -40.84
CA TYR A 246 -8.05 8.53 -41.91
C TYR A 246 -8.65 8.01 -43.22
N THR A 247 -9.71 7.22 -43.14
CA THR A 247 -10.30 6.56 -44.32
C THR A 247 -11.45 7.35 -44.94
N ASN A 248 -12.14 8.16 -44.14
CA ASN A 248 -13.39 8.86 -44.49
C ASN A 248 -14.48 7.94 -45.10
N GLN A 249 -14.48 6.65 -44.75
CA GLN A 249 -15.46 5.69 -45.28
C GLN A 249 -16.68 5.57 -44.37
N ALA A 250 -17.87 5.76 -44.96
CA ALA A 250 -19.15 5.70 -44.24
C ALA A 250 -19.42 4.35 -43.54
N ASN A 251 -18.89 3.26 -44.11
CA ASN A 251 -18.96 1.93 -43.50
C ASN A 251 -18.31 1.90 -42.12
N HIS A 252 -17.12 2.50 -41.99
CA HIS A 252 -16.37 2.51 -40.74
C HIS A 252 -17.07 3.35 -39.67
N LEU A 253 -17.64 4.50 -40.06
CA LEU A 253 -18.45 5.33 -39.16
C LEU A 253 -19.69 4.57 -38.68
N THR A 254 -20.39 3.90 -39.59
CA THR A 254 -21.58 3.10 -39.24
C THR A 254 -21.24 1.94 -38.30
N ALA A 255 -20.09 1.29 -38.52
CA ALA A 255 -19.58 0.26 -37.62
C ALA A 255 -19.25 0.83 -36.24
N ALA A 256 -18.62 2.01 -36.15
CA ALA A 256 -18.31 2.66 -34.88
C ALA A 256 -19.57 2.90 -34.04
N HIS A 257 -20.64 3.42 -34.68
CA HIS A 257 -21.93 3.67 -34.02
C HIS A 257 -22.55 2.39 -33.43
N LYS A 258 -22.32 1.21 -34.04
CA LYS A 258 -22.82 -0.07 -33.52
C LYS A 258 -22.17 -0.49 -32.20
N PHE A 259 -21.03 0.08 -31.84
CA PHE A 259 -20.34 -0.17 -30.58
C PHE A 259 -20.57 0.90 -29.50
N ASP A 260 -21.38 1.93 -29.77
CA ASP A 260 -21.78 2.87 -28.74
C ASP A 260 -22.90 2.29 -27.85
N GLU A 261 -22.67 2.28 -26.55
CA GLU A 261 -23.59 1.72 -25.55
C GLU A 261 -24.42 2.82 -24.91
N ASP A 262 -25.33 3.42 -25.68
CA ASP A 262 -26.08 4.62 -25.28
C ASP A 262 -26.84 4.47 -23.96
N SER A 263 -27.27 3.26 -23.58
CA SER A 263 -27.94 2.99 -22.30
C SER A 263 -27.02 3.19 -21.09
N LEU A 264 -25.76 2.75 -21.20
CA LEU A 264 -24.71 2.99 -20.20
C LEU A 264 -24.36 4.47 -20.16
N PHE A 265 -24.12 5.09 -21.32
CA PHE A 265 -23.75 6.50 -21.43
C PHE A 265 -24.84 7.42 -20.87
N THR A 266 -26.12 7.10 -21.14
CA THR A 266 -27.28 7.84 -20.61
C THR A 266 -27.34 7.75 -19.09
N SER A 267 -27.14 6.55 -18.52
CA SER A 267 -27.16 6.37 -17.06
C SER A 267 -26.10 7.22 -16.38
N ILE A 268 -24.86 7.16 -16.88
CA ILE A 268 -23.74 7.90 -16.32
C ILE A 268 -23.92 9.42 -16.55
N SER A 269 -24.30 9.86 -17.75
CA SER A 269 -24.53 11.28 -18.05
C SER A 269 -25.65 11.89 -17.18
N ASN A 270 -26.60 11.10 -16.70
CA ASN A 270 -27.66 11.53 -15.77
C ASN A 270 -27.22 11.51 -14.30
N GLY A 271 -25.94 11.29 -14.00
CA GLY A 271 -25.44 11.27 -12.63
C GLY A 271 -25.68 9.96 -11.88
N LYS A 272 -26.14 8.89 -12.56
CA LYS A 272 -26.39 7.59 -11.93
C LYS A 272 -25.16 6.69 -12.04
N ASP A 273 -24.47 6.47 -10.93
CA ASP A 273 -23.42 5.46 -10.85
C ASP A 273 -24.03 4.06 -10.95
N VAL A 274 -23.69 3.35 -12.03
CA VAL A 274 -24.10 1.97 -12.32
C VAL A 274 -22.88 1.05 -12.48
N LEU A 275 -21.73 1.45 -11.91
CA LEU A 275 -20.44 0.81 -12.13
C LEU A 275 -20.19 -0.36 -11.19
N GLU A 276 -20.83 -0.41 -10.03
CA GLU A 276 -20.62 -1.46 -9.02
C GLU A 276 -20.66 -2.87 -9.65
N ASN A 277 -19.63 -3.66 -9.33
CA ASN A 277 -19.37 -5.02 -9.82
C ASN A 277 -19.14 -5.16 -11.34
N LYS A 278 -19.16 -4.07 -12.13
CA LYS A 278 -18.71 -4.11 -13.53
C LYS A 278 -17.18 -4.19 -13.59
N HIS A 279 -16.67 -4.95 -14.57
CA HIS A 279 -15.26 -5.00 -14.87
C HIS A 279 -14.77 -3.61 -15.32
N ALA A 280 -13.83 -3.01 -14.59
CA ALA A 280 -13.45 -1.62 -14.71
C ALA A 280 -12.80 -1.32 -16.07
N ASN A 281 -11.79 -2.10 -16.44
CA ASN A 281 -11.11 -1.93 -17.73
C ASN A 281 -12.01 -2.17 -18.94
N THR A 282 -13.15 -2.84 -18.76
CA THR A 282 -14.13 -3.00 -19.83
C THR A 282 -14.94 -1.72 -20.03
N GLN A 283 -15.18 -0.93 -18.97
CA GLN A 283 -16.02 0.27 -19.07
C GLN A 283 -15.24 1.48 -19.57
N ILE A 284 -14.01 1.69 -19.07
CA ILE A 284 -13.23 2.92 -19.33
C ILE A 284 -13.02 3.17 -20.84
N PRO A 285 -12.60 2.18 -21.67
CA PRO A 285 -12.42 2.38 -23.12
C PRO A 285 -13.71 2.77 -23.86
N LYS A 286 -14.88 2.37 -23.36
CA LYS A 286 -16.17 2.75 -23.96
C LYS A 286 -16.37 4.26 -23.92
N PHE A 287 -15.99 4.89 -22.80
CA PHE A 287 -16.05 6.34 -22.61
C PHE A 287 -14.92 7.09 -23.32
N VAL A 288 -13.75 6.46 -23.52
CA VAL A 288 -12.74 6.98 -24.46
C VAL A 288 -13.34 7.06 -25.87
N GLY A 289 -14.02 6.01 -26.33
CA GLY A 289 -14.69 6.00 -27.63
C GLY A 289 -15.87 6.99 -27.73
N ALA A 290 -16.65 7.17 -26.66
CA ALA A 290 -17.69 8.19 -26.59
C ALA A 290 -17.09 9.60 -26.78
N LEU A 291 -16.01 9.91 -26.06
CA LEU A 291 -15.31 11.19 -26.25
C LEU A 291 -14.74 11.29 -27.67
N ASN A 292 -14.24 10.20 -28.24
CA ASN A 292 -13.69 10.20 -29.58
C ASN A 292 -14.77 10.45 -30.65
N ARG A 293 -15.99 9.95 -30.46
CA ARG A 293 -17.14 10.31 -31.31
C ARG A 293 -17.35 11.82 -31.35
N TYR A 294 -17.36 12.47 -30.18
CA TYR A 294 -17.47 13.93 -30.08
C TYR A 294 -16.30 14.65 -30.77
N ARG A 295 -15.07 14.15 -30.58
CA ARG A 295 -13.88 14.68 -31.25
C ARG A 295 -13.92 14.53 -32.77
N THR A 296 -14.61 13.51 -33.28
CA THR A 296 -14.68 13.16 -34.70
C THR A 296 -15.80 13.90 -35.43
N LEU A 297 -16.98 13.96 -34.84
CA LEU A 297 -18.21 14.48 -35.47
C LEU A 297 -18.58 15.90 -35.02
N GLY A 298 -17.92 16.40 -33.97
CA GLY A 298 -18.05 17.77 -33.52
C GLY A 298 -19.20 18.01 -32.55
N THR A 299 -19.63 19.27 -32.45
CA THR A 299 -20.50 19.75 -31.37
C THR A 299 -21.92 19.16 -31.35
N SER A 300 -22.37 18.54 -32.44
CA SER A 300 -23.67 17.83 -32.46
C SER A 300 -23.69 16.64 -31.48
N GLU A 301 -22.53 16.04 -31.21
CA GLU A 301 -22.40 14.85 -30.38
C GLU A 301 -22.12 15.19 -28.90
N LYS A 302 -22.51 16.39 -28.43
CA LYS A 302 -22.17 16.89 -27.07
C LYS A 302 -22.59 15.94 -25.94
N PHE A 303 -23.64 15.14 -26.15
CA PHE A 303 -24.06 14.08 -25.23
C PHE A 303 -22.90 13.15 -24.84
N TYR A 304 -22.12 12.68 -25.81
CA TYR A 304 -21.03 11.73 -25.57
C TYR A 304 -19.86 12.36 -24.81
N TYR A 305 -19.59 13.64 -25.05
CA TYR A 305 -18.65 14.42 -24.23
C TYR A 305 -19.13 14.52 -22.78
N ASN A 306 -20.41 14.84 -22.55
CA ASN A 306 -20.96 14.95 -21.18
C ASN A 306 -20.89 13.61 -20.45
N ALA A 307 -21.20 12.50 -21.14
CA ALA A 307 -21.08 11.16 -20.58
C ALA A 307 -19.64 10.84 -20.17
N ALA A 308 -18.66 11.15 -21.01
CA ALA A 308 -17.23 10.95 -20.72
C ALA A 308 -16.74 11.82 -19.55
N GLN A 309 -17.13 13.09 -19.51
CA GLN A 309 -16.81 14.01 -18.40
C GLN A 309 -17.39 13.50 -17.08
N GLN A 310 -18.65 13.08 -17.08
CA GLN A 310 -19.33 12.60 -15.89
C GLN A 310 -18.78 11.25 -15.42
N PHE A 311 -18.44 10.35 -16.33
CA PHE A 311 -17.77 9.08 -16.00
C PHE A 311 -16.44 9.33 -15.30
N PHE A 312 -15.59 10.20 -15.85
CA PHE A 312 -14.31 10.55 -15.24
C PHE A 312 -14.50 11.09 -13.82
N ALA A 313 -15.42 12.04 -13.64
CA ALA A 313 -15.70 12.63 -12.34
C ALA A 313 -16.17 11.60 -11.30
N MET A 314 -17.05 10.66 -11.67
CA MET A 314 -17.51 9.59 -10.78
C MET A 314 -16.38 8.65 -10.39
N VAL A 315 -15.59 8.16 -11.36
CA VAL A 315 -14.49 7.22 -11.10
C VAL A 315 -13.43 7.83 -10.20
N VAL A 316 -13.01 9.06 -10.48
CA VAL A 316 -11.98 9.76 -9.68
C VAL A 316 -12.45 10.02 -8.26
N LYS A 317 -13.72 10.38 -8.08
CA LYS A 317 -14.26 10.72 -6.76
C LYS A 317 -14.49 9.49 -5.89
N ASP A 318 -15.17 8.47 -6.43
CA ASP A 318 -15.77 7.41 -5.62
C ASP A 318 -15.07 6.05 -5.78
N HIS A 319 -14.19 5.87 -6.77
CA HIS A 319 -13.59 4.57 -7.11
C HIS A 319 -12.07 4.57 -7.20
N THR A 320 -11.40 5.68 -6.84
CA THR A 320 -9.95 5.86 -7.08
C THR A 320 -9.17 6.00 -5.77
N TYR A 321 -8.10 5.21 -5.62
CA TYR A 321 -7.14 5.31 -4.52
C TYR A 321 -6.20 6.51 -4.71
N VAL A 322 -5.44 6.87 -3.67
CA VAL A 322 -4.55 8.05 -3.66
C VAL A 322 -3.55 8.06 -4.82
N THR A 323 -3.16 6.89 -5.30
CA THR A 323 -2.23 6.70 -6.43
C THR A 323 -2.84 7.10 -7.78
N GLY A 324 -4.16 7.25 -7.88
CA GLY A 324 -4.89 7.47 -9.14
C GLY A 324 -5.44 6.18 -9.78
N GLY A 325 -5.15 5.02 -9.18
CA GLY A 325 -5.60 3.70 -9.62
C GLY A 325 -6.96 3.32 -9.04
N ASN A 326 -7.62 2.34 -9.65
CA ASN A 326 -8.96 1.91 -9.25
C ASN A 326 -9.16 0.40 -9.43
N SER A 327 -10.30 -0.08 -8.93
CA SER A 327 -10.78 -1.47 -8.91
C SER A 327 -10.13 -2.38 -7.87
N GLU A 328 -10.86 -3.44 -7.52
CA GLU A 328 -10.37 -4.62 -6.82
C GLU A 328 -10.80 -5.86 -7.59
N ASN A 329 -9.83 -6.73 -7.89
CA ASN A 329 -9.99 -7.90 -8.74
C ASN A 329 -10.73 -7.53 -10.04
N GLU A 330 -10.20 -6.49 -10.69
CA GLU A 330 -10.63 -5.96 -11.99
C GLU A 330 -12.02 -5.30 -12.00
N ARG A 331 -12.69 -5.18 -10.86
CA ARG A 331 -14.07 -4.67 -10.78
C ARG A 331 -14.16 -3.40 -9.97
N PHE A 332 -15.03 -2.50 -10.40
CA PHE A 332 -15.50 -1.43 -9.53
C PHE A 332 -16.26 -2.04 -8.35
N ARG A 333 -16.00 -1.51 -7.16
CA ARG A 333 -16.72 -1.88 -5.95
C ARG A 333 -17.81 -0.85 -5.69
N ALA A 334 -18.52 -0.98 -4.58
CA ALA A 334 -19.52 0.01 -4.22
C ALA A 334 -18.84 1.39 -4.09
N ALA A 335 -19.52 2.44 -4.56
CA ALA A 335 -18.99 3.80 -4.54
C ALA A 335 -18.54 4.19 -3.12
N GLY A 336 -17.29 4.67 -3.00
CA GLY A 336 -16.68 5.08 -1.74
C GLY A 336 -16.23 3.95 -0.80
N GLN A 337 -16.36 2.67 -1.20
CA GLN A 337 -15.95 1.50 -0.40
C GLN A 337 -14.56 1.00 -0.80
N LEU A 338 -13.52 1.75 -0.43
CA LEU A 338 -12.14 1.48 -0.84
C LEU A 338 -11.34 0.74 0.25
N ASP A 339 -11.50 1.07 1.53
CA ASP A 339 -10.74 0.40 2.59
C ASP A 339 -11.24 -1.03 2.82
N SER A 340 -12.56 -1.22 2.79
CA SER A 340 -13.21 -2.53 2.93
C SER A 340 -12.87 -3.52 1.80
N THR A 341 -12.31 -3.03 0.68
CA THR A 341 -11.90 -3.84 -0.48
C THR A 341 -10.42 -3.71 -0.79
N ARG A 342 -9.63 -3.27 0.18
CA ARG A 342 -8.19 -3.08 0.05
C ARG A 342 -7.44 -4.38 0.33
N ASP A 343 -6.89 -5.01 -0.71
CA ASP A 343 -6.26 -6.33 -0.67
C ASP A 343 -5.06 -6.47 -1.64
N ASN A 344 -4.77 -7.69 -2.09
CA ASN A 344 -3.68 -8.04 -3.01
C ASN A 344 -4.06 -8.01 -4.51
N LEU A 345 -5.28 -7.61 -4.85
CA LEU A 345 -5.83 -7.60 -6.20
C LEU A 345 -6.33 -6.20 -6.64
N ASN A 346 -5.92 -5.14 -5.96
CA ASN A 346 -6.26 -3.78 -6.35
C ASN A 346 -5.47 -3.26 -7.55
N ASN A 347 -5.97 -2.18 -8.13
CA ASN A 347 -5.28 -1.33 -9.10
C ASN A 347 -4.70 -2.12 -10.27
N GLU A 348 -5.57 -2.70 -11.10
CA GLU A 348 -5.19 -3.20 -12.42
C GLU A 348 -4.56 -2.06 -13.25
N SER A 349 -3.35 -2.28 -13.77
CA SER A 349 -2.58 -1.26 -14.52
C SER A 349 -3.30 -0.75 -15.77
N CYS A 350 -4.09 -1.58 -16.46
CA CYS A 350 -4.84 -1.17 -17.65
C CYS A 350 -5.87 -0.07 -17.36
N ASN A 351 -6.46 -0.06 -16.16
CA ASN A 351 -7.46 0.92 -15.78
C ASN A 351 -6.83 2.32 -15.80
N SER A 352 -5.68 2.45 -15.15
CA SER A 352 -4.91 3.69 -15.11
C SER A 352 -4.47 4.12 -16.51
N TYR A 353 -3.98 3.19 -17.35
CA TYR A 353 -3.64 3.48 -18.75
C TYR A 353 -4.84 4.09 -19.52
N ASN A 354 -6.03 3.52 -19.40
CA ASN A 354 -7.21 4.00 -20.11
C ASN A 354 -7.79 5.28 -19.49
N MET A 355 -7.69 5.46 -18.17
CA MET A 355 -8.05 6.71 -17.50
C MET A 355 -7.11 7.85 -17.89
N LEU A 356 -5.81 7.59 -18.07
CA LEU A 356 -4.86 8.56 -18.62
C LEU A 356 -5.23 8.97 -20.05
N LYS A 357 -5.58 8.01 -20.92
CA LYS A 357 -6.11 8.33 -22.27
C LYS A 357 -7.34 9.25 -22.17
N LEU A 358 -8.32 8.88 -21.35
CA LEU A 358 -9.54 9.67 -21.18
C LEU A 358 -9.24 11.09 -20.65
N SER A 359 -8.42 11.19 -19.61
CA SER A 359 -8.03 12.46 -18.99
C SER A 359 -7.32 13.37 -20.01
N ARG A 360 -6.38 12.81 -20.77
CA ARG A 360 -5.63 13.54 -21.81
C ARG A 360 -6.54 14.11 -22.89
N GLU A 361 -7.45 13.31 -23.42
CA GLU A 361 -8.36 13.79 -24.47
C GLU A 361 -9.39 14.79 -23.92
N LEU A 362 -9.84 14.63 -22.67
CA LEU A 362 -10.66 15.65 -21.99
C LEU A 362 -9.88 16.96 -21.80
N PHE A 363 -8.60 16.88 -21.46
CA PHE A 363 -7.73 18.04 -21.36
C PHE A 363 -7.61 18.78 -22.70
N LYS A 364 -7.44 18.07 -23.81
CA LYS A 364 -7.37 18.68 -25.15
C LYS A 364 -8.64 19.42 -25.56
N VAL A 365 -9.80 18.89 -25.15
CA VAL A 365 -11.11 19.50 -25.43
C VAL A 365 -11.40 20.69 -24.51
N THR A 366 -10.95 20.67 -23.27
CA THR A 366 -11.40 21.63 -22.23
C THR A 366 -10.34 22.63 -21.77
N GLY A 367 -9.06 22.25 -21.84
CA GLY A 367 -7.96 22.96 -21.18
C GLY A 367 -8.04 22.97 -19.65
N ASP A 368 -8.92 22.18 -19.05
CA ASP A 368 -9.17 22.17 -17.61
C ASP A 368 -8.05 21.44 -16.86
N VAL A 369 -7.42 22.16 -15.92
CA VAL A 369 -6.26 21.70 -15.16
C VAL A 369 -6.51 20.42 -14.37
N GLN A 370 -7.76 20.11 -13.98
CA GLN A 370 -8.06 18.90 -13.21
C GLN A 370 -7.62 17.62 -13.92
N TYR A 371 -7.70 17.61 -15.26
CA TYR A 371 -7.29 16.47 -16.06
C TYR A 371 -5.77 16.32 -16.12
N ALA A 372 -5.04 17.44 -16.13
CA ALA A 372 -3.59 17.44 -16.05
C ALA A 372 -3.09 17.04 -14.65
N ASP A 373 -3.79 17.46 -13.59
CA ASP A 373 -3.49 17.06 -12.21
C ASP A 373 -3.69 15.55 -12.00
N TYR A 374 -4.80 14.99 -12.48
CA TYR A 374 -5.01 13.54 -12.45
C TYR A 374 -3.96 12.80 -13.29
N TYR A 375 -3.62 13.31 -14.48
CA TYR A 375 -2.64 12.68 -15.36
C TYR A 375 -1.27 12.59 -14.68
N GLU A 376 -0.79 13.68 -14.06
CA GLU A 376 0.46 13.68 -13.30
C GLU A 376 0.45 12.64 -12.18
N ASN A 377 -0.62 12.63 -11.37
CA ASN A 377 -0.73 11.71 -10.23
C ASN A 377 -0.69 10.24 -10.67
N ALA A 378 -1.56 9.85 -11.61
CA ALA A 378 -1.66 8.47 -12.06
C ALA A 378 -0.44 8.03 -12.89
N LEU A 379 0.16 8.92 -13.69
CA LEU A 379 1.40 8.59 -14.40
C LEU A 379 2.53 8.26 -13.40
N ILE A 380 2.74 9.10 -12.39
CA ILE A 380 3.83 8.90 -11.42
C ILE A 380 3.55 7.71 -10.50
N ASN A 381 2.36 7.67 -9.90
CA ASN A 381 2.12 6.77 -8.77
C ASN A 381 1.52 5.42 -9.18
N GLU A 382 0.91 5.32 -10.36
CA GLU A 382 0.34 4.06 -10.88
C GLU A 382 1.12 3.49 -12.06
N ILE A 383 1.45 4.30 -13.06
CA ILE A 383 2.14 3.80 -14.26
C ILE A 383 3.62 3.58 -13.96
N MET A 384 4.36 4.61 -13.52
CA MET A 384 5.80 4.45 -13.26
C MET A 384 6.10 3.47 -12.11
N SER A 385 5.11 3.18 -11.25
CA SER A 385 5.22 2.18 -10.20
C SER A 385 4.97 0.74 -10.67
N ALA A 386 4.48 0.56 -11.90
CA ALA A 386 4.06 -0.72 -12.47
C ALA A 386 5.14 -1.44 -13.28
N GLN A 387 6.30 -0.83 -13.54
CA GLN A 387 7.43 -1.48 -14.21
C GLN A 387 8.57 -1.73 -13.21
N ASN A 388 9.18 -2.90 -13.33
CA ASN A 388 10.44 -3.17 -12.68
C ASN A 388 11.56 -2.40 -13.42
N PRO A 389 12.24 -1.44 -12.78
CA PRO A 389 13.22 -0.59 -13.46
C PRO A 389 14.49 -1.34 -13.89
N GLU A 390 14.73 -2.55 -13.37
CA GLU A 390 15.87 -3.39 -13.72
C GLU A 390 15.59 -4.30 -14.93
N THR A 391 14.37 -4.86 -15.00
CA THR A 391 14.01 -5.86 -16.03
C THR A 391 13.12 -5.32 -17.13
N GLY A 392 12.42 -4.21 -16.91
CA GLY A 392 11.41 -3.67 -17.83
C GLY A 392 10.04 -4.37 -17.77
N MET A 393 9.93 -5.48 -17.05
CA MET A 393 8.68 -6.23 -16.94
C MET A 393 7.65 -5.49 -16.10
N THR A 394 6.38 -5.61 -16.49
CA THR A 394 5.28 -4.90 -15.84
C THR A 394 4.48 -5.79 -14.89
N THR A 395 3.74 -5.14 -13.99
CA THR A 395 2.83 -5.79 -13.05
C THR A 395 1.36 -5.65 -13.46
N TYR A 396 0.55 -6.61 -13.05
CA TYR A 396 -0.91 -6.60 -13.28
C TYR A 396 -1.61 -5.80 -12.17
N PHE A 397 -1.59 -6.33 -10.95
CA PHE A 397 -2.18 -5.73 -9.75
C PHE A 397 -1.11 -5.00 -8.94
N LYS A 398 -1.51 -3.88 -8.34
CA LYS A 398 -0.70 -3.15 -7.36
C LYS A 398 -1.48 -3.13 -6.06
N PRO A 399 -1.18 -4.07 -5.12
CA PRO A 399 -1.88 -4.19 -3.86
C PRO A 399 -2.01 -2.85 -3.13
N MET A 400 -3.23 -2.49 -2.73
CA MET A 400 -3.43 -1.40 -1.79
C MET A 400 -3.48 -1.93 -0.35
N GLY A 401 -3.69 -3.25 -0.17
CA GLY A 401 -3.53 -3.97 1.09
C GLY A 401 -2.11 -3.87 1.63
N THR A 402 -1.98 -3.66 2.94
CA THR A 402 -0.68 -3.48 3.60
C THR A 402 0.03 -4.82 3.74
N GLY A 403 1.33 -4.85 3.45
CA GLY A 403 2.18 -6.04 3.61
C GLY A 403 2.31 -6.93 2.38
N TYR A 404 1.64 -6.60 1.28
CA TYR A 404 1.82 -7.27 -0.01
C TYR A 404 2.95 -6.62 -0.82
N PHE A 405 3.21 -7.17 -2.01
CA PHE A 405 4.29 -6.75 -2.90
C PHE A 405 3.86 -6.85 -4.38
N LYS A 406 4.62 -6.21 -5.27
CA LYS A 406 4.35 -6.19 -6.71
C LYS A 406 4.87 -7.46 -7.38
N LEU A 407 4.06 -8.05 -8.27
CA LEU A 407 4.45 -9.21 -9.08
C LEU A 407 4.69 -8.78 -10.52
N PHE A 408 5.90 -9.01 -11.02
CA PHE A 408 6.26 -8.68 -12.39
C PHE A 408 6.13 -9.89 -13.30
N GLY A 409 5.70 -9.65 -14.53
CA GLY A 409 5.59 -10.67 -15.56
C GLY A 409 6.94 -11.24 -16.01
N SER A 410 6.86 -12.25 -16.86
CA SER A 410 7.99 -12.84 -17.59
C SER A 410 7.93 -12.46 -19.07
N GLU A 411 9.10 -12.35 -19.70
CA GLU A 411 9.25 -11.81 -21.05
C GLU A 411 8.39 -12.54 -22.11
N THR A 412 8.23 -13.86 -21.98
CA THR A 412 7.63 -14.70 -23.03
C THR A 412 6.45 -15.56 -22.57
N ASN A 413 6.04 -15.48 -21.29
CA ASN A 413 4.90 -16.25 -20.76
C ASN A 413 3.83 -15.40 -20.07
N SER A 414 4.05 -14.11 -19.86
CA SER A 414 3.12 -13.22 -19.18
C SER A 414 2.49 -12.22 -20.14
N PHE A 415 1.79 -12.71 -21.18
CA PHE A 415 1.08 -11.85 -22.14
C PHE A 415 -0.33 -11.48 -21.65
N TRP A 416 -0.42 -10.80 -20.52
CA TRP A 416 -1.68 -10.32 -19.97
C TRP A 416 -2.15 -9.04 -20.68
N CYS A 417 -3.37 -8.58 -20.39
CA CYS A 417 -3.80 -7.24 -20.82
C CYS A 417 -2.85 -6.14 -20.31
N CYS A 418 -2.39 -6.24 -19.05
CA CYS A 418 -1.45 -5.29 -18.44
C CYS A 418 -0.03 -5.33 -19.02
N THR A 419 0.34 -6.43 -19.69
CA THR A 419 1.57 -6.48 -20.49
C THR A 419 1.39 -5.72 -21.79
N GLY A 420 0.22 -5.87 -22.42
CA GLY A 420 -0.19 -5.10 -23.59
C GLY A 420 -0.15 -3.59 -23.36
N SER A 421 -0.92 -3.11 -22.37
CA SER A 421 -0.90 -1.68 -22.01
C SER A 421 0.46 -1.24 -21.43
N GLY A 422 1.18 -2.15 -20.77
CA GLY A 422 2.55 -1.95 -20.31
C GLY A 422 3.48 -1.49 -21.43
N MET A 423 3.52 -2.21 -22.54
CA MET A 423 4.31 -1.87 -23.74
C MET A 423 3.96 -0.48 -24.31
N GLU A 424 2.70 -0.07 -24.22
CA GLU A 424 2.27 1.24 -24.71
C GLU A 424 2.51 2.38 -23.72
N ASN A 425 2.63 2.10 -22.42
CA ASN A 425 2.80 3.15 -21.42
C ASN A 425 4.18 3.82 -21.54
N TYR A 426 5.24 3.01 -21.69
CA TYR A 426 6.61 3.53 -21.59
C TYR A 426 7.14 4.07 -22.91
N THR A 427 6.50 3.76 -24.04
CA THR A 427 6.82 4.28 -25.38
C THR A 427 6.18 5.64 -25.69
N LYS A 428 5.47 6.25 -24.73
CA LYS A 428 4.81 7.56 -24.89
C LYS A 428 4.96 8.49 -23.69
N LEU A 429 5.95 8.28 -22.83
CA LEU A 429 6.14 9.04 -21.58
C LEU A 429 6.24 10.56 -21.79
N ASN A 430 6.59 11.00 -23.01
CA ASN A 430 6.75 12.40 -23.40
C ASN A 430 5.48 13.09 -23.93
N ASP A 431 4.39 12.35 -24.14
CA ASP A 431 3.24 12.79 -24.96
C ASP A 431 2.30 13.84 -24.33
N SER A 432 2.55 14.17 -23.06
CA SER A 432 1.68 15.02 -22.23
C SER A 432 2.44 16.04 -21.39
N LEU A 433 3.75 16.20 -21.62
CA LEU A 433 4.57 17.22 -20.96
C LEU A 433 4.17 18.64 -21.39
N TYR A 434 3.86 18.80 -22.67
CA TYR A 434 3.54 20.07 -23.29
C TYR A 434 2.32 19.94 -24.21
N PHE A 435 1.51 21.00 -24.26
CA PHE A 435 0.43 21.17 -25.22
C PHE A 435 0.50 22.57 -25.81
N HIS A 436 -0.17 22.81 -26.92
CA HIS A 436 -0.20 24.13 -27.51
C HIS A 436 -1.54 24.45 -28.17
N ASN A 437 -1.76 25.73 -28.43
CA ASN A 437 -2.71 26.17 -29.44
C ASN A 437 -1.97 27.07 -30.45
N ASN A 438 -2.70 27.76 -31.31
CA ASN A 438 -2.10 28.62 -32.34
C ASN A 438 -1.25 29.77 -31.78
N SER A 439 -1.39 30.13 -30.50
CA SER A 439 -0.80 31.34 -29.90
C SER A 439 -0.08 31.12 -28.58
N GLU A 440 -0.18 29.95 -27.96
CA GLU A 440 0.26 29.73 -26.58
C GLU A 440 0.86 28.34 -26.40
N LEU A 441 1.86 28.26 -25.52
CA LEU A 441 2.46 27.02 -25.03
C LEU A 441 1.92 26.71 -23.62
N TYR A 442 1.52 25.48 -23.39
CA TYR A 442 1.11 24.95 -22.10
C TYR A 442 2.18 23.97 -21.61
N VAL A 443 2.75 24.25 -20.44
CA VAL A 443 3.66 23.36 -19.72
C VAL A 443 2.84 22.64 -18.65
N ASN A 444 2.59 21.37 -18.91
CA ASN A 444 1.70 20.55 -18.10
C ASN A 444 2.46 19.73 -17.04
N MET A 445 3.63 19.18 -17.37
CA MET A 445 4.40 18.36 -16.42
C MET A 445 5.82 18.88 -16.23
N TYR A 446 6.30 18.73 -15.00
CA TYR A 446 7.62 19.19 -14.57
C TYR A 446 8.61 18.04 -14.47
N LEU A 447 9.17 17.67 -15.63
CA LEU A 447 10.12 16.56 -15.79
C LEU A 447 11.26 17.02 -16.69
N SER A 448 12.52 16.71 -16.34
CA SER A 448 13.67 17.16 -17.14
C SER A 448 13.53 16.73 -18.61
N SER A 449 13.54 17.68 -19.53
CA SER A 449 13.21 17.45 -20.94
C SER A 449 13.62 18.63 -21.85
N THR A 450 13.57 18.41 -23.15
CA THR A 450 13.67 19.47 -24.16
C THR A 450 12.47 19.44 -25.08
N LEU A 451 11.99 20.62 -25.47
CA LEU A 451 10.96 20.79 -26.50
C LEU A 451 11.54 21.55 -27.69
N ASN A 452 11.23 21.08 -28.91
CA ASN A 452 11.51 21.75 -30.16
C ASN A 452 10.22 22.02 -30.95
N TRP A 453 9.70 23.24 -30.83
CA TRP A 453 8.50 23.70 -31.54
C TRP A 453 8.90 24.48 -32.81
N ALA A 454 9.26 23.71 -33.84
CA ALA A 454 9.78 24.24 -35.10
C ALA A 454 8.84 25.24 -35.78
N GLU A 455 7.53 24.99 -35.73
CA GLU A 455 6.46 25.81 -36.31
C GLU A 455 6.42 27.23 -35.73
N LYS A 456 6.90 27.41 -34.49
CA LYS A 456 7.03 28.72 -33.83
C LYS A 456 8.46 29.23 -33.75
N GLY A 457 9.45 28.45 -34.19
CA GLY A 457 10.87 28.76 -33.99
C GLY A 457 11.27 28.82 -32.51
N LEU A 458 10.54 28.11 -31.63
CA LEU A 458 10.82 28.03 -30.20
C LEU A 458 11.48 26.68 -29.89
N SER A 459 12.56 26.70 -29.10
CA SER A 459 12.98 25.49 -28.39
C SER A 459 13.36 25.85 -26.95
N LEU A 460 13.11 24.93 -26.03
CA LEU A 460 13.37 25.11 -24.61
C LEU A 460 13.95 23.86 -23.97
N THR A 461 14.67 24.05 -22.88
CA THR A 461 15.11 23.01 -21.95
C THR A 461 14.41 23.22 -20.62
N GLN A 462 13.87 22.15 -20.05
CA GLN A 462 13.35 22.07 -18.70
C GLN A 462 14.32 21.23 -17.87
N GLU A 463 14.77 21.76 -16.74
CA GLU A 463 15.56 21.07 -15.72
C GLU A 463 14.71 21.01 -14.45
N ALA A 464 14.31 19.80 -14.07
CA ALA A 464 13.43 19.54 -12.94
C ALA A 464 13.95 18.35 -12.12
N ASN A 465 13.93 18.48 -10.80
CA ASN A 465 14.18 17.38 -9.86
C ASN A 465 13.16 17.42 -8.72
N LEU A 466 11.89 17.60 -9.08
CA LEU A 466 10.79 17.67 -8.11
C LEU A 466 10.51 16.27 -7.53
N PRO A 467 10.26 16.14 -6.22
CA PRO A 467 10.29 17.16 -5.18
C PRO A 467 11.61 17.17 -4.37
N LEU A 468 12.68 16.52 -4.83
CA LEU A 468 13.98 16.56 -4.13
C LEU A 468 14.54 17.99 -4.11
N SER A 469 14.44 18.68 -5.24
CA SER A 469 14.51 20.13 -5.34
C SER A 469 13.10 20.67 -5.55
N ASN A 470 12.77 21.77 -4.90
CA ASN A 470 11.52 22.47 -5.13
C ASN A 470 11.58 23.49 -6.29
N GLN A 471 12.69 23.52 -7.03
CA GLN A 471 12.94 24.44 -8.12
C GLN A 471 12.89 23.73 -9.48
N VAL A 472 12.27 24.38 -10.47
CA VAL A 472 12.31 23.99 -11.89
C VAL A 472 12.84 25.16 -12.71
N LEU A 473 13.80 24.89 -13.59
CA LEU A 473 14.40 25.88 -14.47
C LEU A 473 14.02 25.60 -15.93
N PHE A 474 13.53 26.63 -16.61
CA PHE A 474 13.34 26.62 -18.06
C PHE A 474 14.35 27.56 -18.70
N THR A 475 15.05 27.08 -19.73
CA THR A 475 15.93 27.91 -20.56
C THR A 475 15.39 27.94 -21.99
N ILE A 476 15.18 29.14 -22.52
CA ILE A 476 14.81 29.34 -23.93
C ILE A 476 16.07 29.18 -24.79
N ASN A 477 16.15 28.11 -25.57
CA ASN A 477 17.30 27.84 -26.43
C ASN A 477 17.18 28.64 -27.74
N ASN A 478 16.04 28.53 -28.40
CA ASN A 478 15.66 29.36 -29.57
C ASN A 478 14.36 30.08 -29.26
N ALA A 479 14.26 31.36 -29.64
CA ALA A 479 13.11 32.18 -29.32
C ALA A 479 12.24 32.47 -30.56
N PRO A 480 10.89 32.50 -30.40
CA PRO A 480 9.99 32.89 -31.47
C PRO A 480 10.19 34.36 -31.87
N SER A 481 9.82 34.70 -33.11
CA SER A 481 9.93 36.05 -33.65
C SER A 481 8.93 37.06 -33.08
N SER A 482 7.90 36.58 -32.38
CA SER A 482 6.82 37.38 -31.80
C SER A 482 6.58 36.98 -30.36
N SER A 483 5.83 37.82 -29.63
CA SER A 483 5.45 37.53 -28.25
C SER A 483 4.71 36.20 -28.17
N LEU A 484 5.10 35.37 -27.20
CA LEU A 484 4.46 34.09 -26.93
C LEU A 484 4.10 34.02 -25.46
N ASN A 485 2.86 33.60 -25.17
CA ASN A 485 2.46 33.25 -23.82
C ASN A 485 2.88 31.81 -23.51
N ILE A 486 3.68 31.64 -22.46
CA ILE A 486 3.98 30.33 -21.89
C ILE A 486 3.20 30.20 -20.58
N LYS A 487 2.34 29.19 -20.52
CA LYS A 487 1.45 28.86 -19.40
C LYS A 487 2.05 27.71 -18.60
N PHE A 488 2.45 27.99 -17.37
CA PHE A 488 3.01 26.97 -16.47
C PHE A 488 1.93 26.48 -15.50
N ARG A 489 1.63 25.17 -15.45
CA ARG A 489 0.61 24.64 -14.55
C ARG A 489 0.93 24.97 -13.09
N SER A 490 -0.05 25.38 -12.30
CA SER A 490 0.03 25.50 -10.85
C SER A 490 -0.66 24.27 -10.26
N PRO A 491 0.08 23.20 -9.88
CA PRO A 491 -0.52 21.92 -9.50
C PRO A 491 -1.41 22.00 -8.26
N SER A 492 -2.39 21.10 -8.16
CA SER A 492 -3.27 20.98 -6.99
C SER A 492 -2.54 20.60 -5.69
N TRP A 493 -1.36 19.95 -5.78
CA TRP A 493 -0.60 19.49 -4.63
C TRP A 493 0.21 20.58 -3.93
N ILE A 494 0.32 21.81 -4.46
CA ILE A 494 1.06 22.93 -3.83
C ILE A 494 0.66 23.09 -2.36
N ALA A 495 1.63 23.44 -1.51
CA ALA A 495 1.41 23.64 -0.09
C ALA A 495 0.27 24.65 0.19
N SER A 496 -0.60 24.32 1.15
CA SER A 496 -1.77 25.12 1.47
C SER A 496 -1.40 26.57 1.80
N ASN A 497 -2.18 27.51 1.26
CA ASN A 497 -1.99 28.96 1.44
C ASN A 497 -0.64 29.50 0.94
N GLN A 498 0.05 28.80 0.05
CA GLN A 498 1.26 29.28 -0.60
C GLN A 498 1.09 29.31 -2.13
N GLU A 499 1.95 30.10 -2.80
CA GLU A 499 1.95 30.27 -4.24
C GLU A 499 3.30 29.90 -4.84
N VAL A 500 3.29 29.48 -6.11
CA VAL A 500 4.53 29.26 -6.88
C VAL A 500 5.22 30.60 -7.07
N THR A 501 6.49 30.69 -6.65
CA THR A 501 7.29 31.88 -6.93
C THR A 501 7.89 31.78 -8.32
N VAL A 502 7.85 32.87 -9.08
CA VAL A 502 8.37 32.95 -10.44
C VAL A 502 9.48 33.98 -10.52
N LYS A 503 10.60 33.62 -11.13
CA LYS A 503 11.63 34.59 -11.57
C LYS A 503 11.86 34.45 -13.06
N VAL A 504 12.11 35.58 -13.72
CA VAL A 504 12.57 35.62 -15.10
C VAL A 504 13.92 36.34 -15.12
N ASN A 505 14.95 35.68 -15.65
CA ASN A 505 16.32 36.20 -15.69
C ASN A 505 16.83 36.65 -14.30
N GLY A 506 16.55 35.85 -13.26
CA GLY A 506 16.97 36.11 -11.88
C GLY A 506 16.15 37.17 -11.13
N THR A 507 15.20 37.84 -11.79
CA THR A 507 14.35 38.87 -11.18
C THR A 507 12.96 38.31 -10.90
N ALA A 508 12.41 38.59 -9.70
CA ALA A 508 11.04 38.21 -9.36
C ALA A 508 10.05 38.74 -10.41
N TYR A 509 9.11 37.89 -10.83
CA TYR A 509 8.17 38.18 -11.90
C TYR A 509 6.74 37.93 -11.42
N SER A 510 5.91 38.97 -11.41
CA SER A 510 4.50 38.86 -11.06
C SER A 510 3.73 38.16 -12.18
N VAL A 511 3.06 37.07 -11.85
CA VAL A 511 2.26 36.28 -12.79
C VAL A 511 0.78 36.37 -12.46
N THR A 512 -0.06 36.35 -13.48
CA THR A 512 -1.51 36.15 -13.29
C THR A 512 -1.80 34.66 -13.38
N LYS A 513 -2.40 34.11 -12.31
CA LYS A 513 -2.94 32.75 -12.31
C LYS A 513 -4.34 32.75 -12.90
N SER A 514 -4.57 31.96 -13.95
CA SER A 514 -5.89 31.78 -14.57
C SER A 514 -6.07 30.32 -14.99
N ASN A 515 -7.24 29.74 -14.68
CA ASN A 515 -7.58 28.35 -15.03
C ASN A 515 -6.50 27.32 -14.62
N GLY A 516 -5.85 27.54 -13.46
CA GLY A 516 -4.78 26.66 -12.98
C GLY A 516 -3.40 26.88 -13.61
N TYR A 517 -3.19 27.92 -14.42
CA TYR A 517 -1.89 28.21 -15.05
C TYR A 517 -1.36 29.60 -14.69
N LEU A 518 -0.04 29.71 -14.54
CA LEU A 518 0.73 30.94 -14.38
C LEU A 518 1.11 31.44 -15.78
N ASN A 519 0.62 32.63 -16.17
CA ASN A 519 0.84 33.17 -17.50
C ASN A 519 2.09 34.04 -17.55
N ILE A 520 2.98 33.76 -18.51
CA ILE A 520 4.13 34.59 -18.83
C ILE A 520 4.12 34.90 -20.32
N ASN A 521 3.58 36.07 -20.67
CA ASN A 521 3.55 36.58 -22.04
C ASN A 521 4.69 37.58 -22.27
N ARG A 522 5.64 37.22 -23.12
CA ARG A 522 6.86 38.02 -23.38
C ARG A 522 7.33 37.90 -24.82
N ASN A 523 8.11 38.89 -25.25
CA ASN A 523 9.03 38.74 -26.38
C ASN A 523 10.27 38.00 -25.87
N TRP A 524 10.30 36.69 -26.04
CA TRP A 524 11.38 35.83 -25.57
C TRP A 524 12.67 36.08 -26.35
N LYS A 525 13.81 35.86 -25.68
CA LYS A 525 15.14 35.85 -26.28
C LYS A 525 15.82 34.52 -26.00
N SER A 526 16.69 34.09 -26.91
CA SER A 526 17.60 32.97 -26.64
C SER A 526 18.42 33.29 -25.39
N GLY A 527 18.52 32.32 -24.48
CA GLY A 527 19.15 32.46 -23.16
C GLY A 527 18.23 32.98 -22.06
N ASP A 528 16.99 33.39 -22.35
CA ASP A 528 16.03 33.73 -21.28
C ASP A 528 15.78 32.53 -20.37
N LYS A 529 15.68 32.79 -19.07
CA LYS A 529 15.46 31.79 -18.02
C LYS A 529 14.21 32.07 -17.23
N VAL A 530 13.38 31.06 -17.03
CA VAL A 530 12.24 31.07 -16.10
C VAL A 530 12.51 30.09 -14.98
N GLU A 531 12.57 30.58 -13.76
CA GLU A 531 12.72 29.77 -12.54
C GLU A 531 11.38 29.73 -11.81
N LEU A 532 10.88 28.53 -11.57
CA LEU A 532 9.70 28.28 -10.74
C LEU A 532 10.14 27.64 -9.42
N THR A 533 9.63 28.13 -8.29
CA THR A 533 9.83 27.51 -6.98
C THR A 533 8.47 27.09 -6.42
N PHE A 534 8.31 25.78 -6.21
CA PHE A 534 7.06 25.16 -5.76
C PHE A 534 7.08 24.98 -4.24
N PRO A 535 6.11 25.53 -3.51
CA PRO A 535 5.88 25.13 -2.13
C PRO A 535 5.40 23.68 -2.06
N ILE A 536 6.14 22.82 -1.34
CA ILE A 536 5.83 21.39 -1.17
C ILE A 536 5.67 21.10 0.31
N GLU A 537 4.66 20.32 0.66
CA GLU A 537 4.43 19.87 2.03
C GLU A 537 3.94 18.42 2.02
N VAL A 538 4.07 17.76 3.17
CA VAL A 538 3.40 16.48 3.40
C VAL A 538 1.90 16.71 3.53
N LYS A 539 1.11 15.87 2.87
CA LYS A 539 -0.35 15.80 3.01
C LYS A 539 -0.79 14.38 3.34
N ALA A 540 -1.87 14.28 4.10
CA ALA A 540 -2.53 13.02 4.42
C ALA A 540 -3.83 12.88 3.61
N SER A 541 -4.07 11.68 3.09
CA SER A 541 -5.26 11.30 2.33
C SER A 541 -5.99 10.17 3.06
N ARG A 542 -7.28 10.36 3.33
CA ARG A 542 -8.15 9.41 4.02
C ARG A 542 -9.07 8.69 3.04
N LEU A 543 -9.42 7.44 3.33
CA LEU A 543 -10.46 6.71 2.61
C LEU A 543 -11.85 7.07 3.17
N ALA A 544 -12.86 7.12 2.30
CA ALA A 544 -14.19 7.61 2.66
C ALA A 544 -14.90 6.68 3.66
N ASP A 545 -14.80 5.36 3.45
CA ASP A 545 -15.38 4.31 4.29
C ASP A 545 -14.61 4.07 5.60
N ASN A 546 -13.36 4.52 5.70
CA ASN A 546 -12.57 4.47 6.93
C ASN A 546 -11.65 5.69 7.04
N GLN A 547 -12.05 6.67 7.86
CA GLN A 547 -11.29 7.91 8.08
C GLN A 547 -9.95 7.68 8.80
N ASN A 548 -9.74 6.52 9.42
CA ASN A 548 -8.47 6.17 10.05
C ASN A 548 -7.51 5.47 9.09
N SER A 549 -7.97 5.04 7.90
CA SER A 549 -7.10 4.52 6.85
C SER A 549 -6.45 5.68 6.09
N VAL A 550 -5.16 5.89 6.33
CA VAL A 550 -4.43 7.09 5.89
C VAL A 550 -3.24 6.72 5.02
N ALA A 551 -3.12 7.42 3.89
CA ALA A 551 -1.91 7.44 3.07
C ALA A 551 -1.27 8.84 3.08
N PHE A 552 0.03 8.89 2.81
CA PHE A 552 0.79 10.15 2.80
C PHE A 552 1.30 10.50 1.39
N THR A 553 1.35 11.79 1.10
CA THR A 553 1.90 12.34 -0.14
C THR A 553 2.87 13.48 0.15
N TYR A 554 3.85 13.68 -0.72
CA TYR A 554 4.76 14.83 -0.69
C TYR A 554 4.89 15.41 -2.11
N GLY A 555 4.22 16.53 -2.35
CA GLY A 555 4.03 17.06 -3.70
C GLY A 555 3.25 16.06 -4.58
N PRO A 556 3.74 15.71 -5.78
CA PRO A 556 3.06 14.74 -6.65
C PRO A 556 3.30 13.27 -6.24
N LEU A 557 4.11 13.01 -5.22
CA LEU A 557 4.53 11.65 -4.88
C LEU A 557 3.65 11.05 -3.79
N VAL A 558 3.08 9.87 -4.06
CA VAL A 558 2.56 8.98 -3.01
C VAL A 558 3.73 8.33 -2.29
N LEU A 559 3.66 8.28 -0.97
CA LEU A 559 4.66 7.64 -0.12
C LEU A 559 4.19 6.26 0.32
N SER A 560 5.12 5.34 0.49
CA SER A 560 4.88 4.00 1.05
C SER A 560 6.02 3.59 1.97
N ALA A 561 5.70 2.85 3.03
CA ALA A 561 6.69 2.27 3.93
C ALA A 561 7.05 0.84 3.53
N GLY A 562 8.34 0.50 3.61
CA GLY A 562 8.82 -0.86 3.39
C GLY A 562 8.57 -1.75 4.61
N LEU A 563 8.14 -2.98 4.38
CA LEU A 563 7.76 -3.98 5.40
C LEU A 563 8.58 -5.27 5.29
N GLY A 564 9.76 -5.18 4.66
CA GLY A 564 10.71 -6.28 4.54
C GLY A 564 10.41 -7.25 3.38
N THR A 565 11.20 -8.31 3.28
CA THR A 565 11.18 -9.26 2.15
C THR A 565 10.82 -10.68 2.57
N GLU A 566 10.25 -10.85 3.77
CA GLU A 566 10.00 -12.16 4.35
C GLU A 566 8.97 -12.95 3.51
N GLN A 567 9.36 -14.17 3.10
CA GLN A 567 8.53 -15.14 2.38
C GLN A 567 7.65 -14.51 1.27
N MET A 568 8.23 -13.67 0.41
CA MET A 568 7.54 -13.08 -0.73
C MET A 568 7.23 -14.13 -1.80
N VAL A 569 6.15 -14.88 -1.59
CA VAL A 569 5.66 -15.92 -2.51
C VAL A 569 4.34 -15.53 -3.16
N SER A 570 4.06 -16.11 -4.32
CA SER A 570 2.87 -15.82 -5.13
C SER A 570 2.08 -17.09 -5.42
N THR A 571 0.78 -16.93 -5.67
CA THR A 571 -0.10 -18.02 -6.14
C THR A 571 -0.78 -17.63 -7.45
N GLY A 572 -1.28 -18.63 -8.19
CA GLY A 572 -2.02 -18.39 -9.43
C GLY A 572 -3.31 -17.59 -9.19
N HIS A 573 -3.64 -16.72 -10.13
CA HIS A 573 -4.92 -16.02 -10.21
C HIS A 573 -5.50 -16.24 -11.61
N MET A 574 -6.83 -16.13 -11.76
CA MET A 574 -7.50 -16.45 -13.03
C MET A 574 -7.00 -15.59 -14.20
N ALA A 575 -6.61 -14.34 -13.94
CA ALA A 575 -6.05 -13.44 -14.94
C ALA A 575 -4.52 -13.50 -14.97
N SER A 576 -3.88 -13.54 -13.80
CA SER A 576 -2.42 -13.48 -13.69
C SER A 576 -1.88 -14.29 -12.49
N ALA A 577 -1.31 -13.60 -11.51
CA ALA A 577 -0.83 -14.14 -10.25
C ALA A 577 -1.09 -13.11 -9.14
N LYS A 578 -1.12 -13.56 -7.89
CA LYS A 578 -1.35 -12.68 -6.73
C LYS A 578 -0.31 -12.90 -5.63
N ALA A 579 0.11 -11.80 -5.00
CA ALA A 579 1.02 -11.81 -3.87
C ALA A 579 0.34 -12.43 -2.65
N THR A 580 1.07 -13.12 -1.78
CA THR A 580 0.51 -13.71 -0.56
C THR A 580 1.21 -13.21 0.72
N ILE A 581 0.54 -13.45 1.84
CA ILE A 581 1.11 -13.38 3.19
C ILE A 581 0.94 -14.80 3.76
N PRO A 582 1.99 -15.65 3.67
CA PRO A 582 1.95 -17.01 4.22
C PRO A 582 1.92 -17.03 5.75
N ASP A 583 1.56 -18.18 6.32
CA ASP A 583 1.63 -18.42 7.77
C ASP A 583 3.06 -18.15 8.29
N GLY A 584 3.13 -17.48 9.44
CA GLY A 584 4.39 -17.06 10.07
C GLY A 584 4.89 -15.67 9.65
N VAL A 585 4.38 -15.07 8.57
CA VAL A 585 4.69 -13.67 8.22
C VAL A 585 3.76 -12.73 8.99
N THR A 586 4.33 -11.90 9.86
CA THR A 586 3.56 -10.89 10.61
C THR A 586 3.62 -9.54 9.90
N ILE A 587 2.46 -9.02 9.53
CA ILE A 587 2.33 -7.68 8.96
C ILE A 587 1.64 -6.79 9.98
N LYS A 588 2.29 -5.67 10.30
CA LYS A 588 1.67 -4.59 11.07
C LYS A 588 1.08 -3.58 10.09
N ASP A 589 -0.23 -3.54 9.98
CA ASP A 589 -0.99 -2.67 9.07
C ASP A 589 -1.55 -1.40 9.74
N TYR A 590 -1.31 -1.23 11.04
CA TYR A 590 -1.69 -0.07 11.83
C TYR A 590 -0.49 0.68 12.40
N ILE A 591 -0.72 1.93 12.81
CA ILE A 591 0.24 2.79 13.52
C ILE A 591 -0.46 3.32 14.77
N LEU A 592 0.14 3.11 15.94
CA LEU A 592 -0.38 3.65 17.20
C LEU A 592 0.23 5.02 17.47
N ILE A 593 -0.64 6.01 17.65
CA ILE A 593 -0.27 7.36 18.09
C ILE A 593 -0.15 7.35 19.61
N LYS A 594 0.99 7.84 20.12
CA LYS A 594 1.34 7.88 21.54
C LYS A 594 0.72 9.10 22.25
N ASP A 595 0.82 9.10 23.57
CA ASP A 595 0.58 10.27 24.45
C ASP A 595 -0.84 10.86 24.41
N GLY A 596 -1.84 10.06 24.00
CA GLY A 596 -3.25 10.44 24.07
C GLY A 596 -3.73 11.40 22.98
N GLU A 597 -2.88 11.77 22.00
CA GLU A 597 -3.32 12.53 20.84
C GLU A 597 -4.37 11.74 20.02
N SER A 598 -5.43 12.43 19.60
CA SER A 598 -6.39 11.85 18.65
C SER A 598 -5.77 11.75 17.25
N VAL A 599 -6.29 10.85 16.40
CA VAL A 599 -5.86 10.75 15.00
C VAL A 599 -6.00 12.10 14.27
N ASP A 600 -7.07 12.84 14.52
CA ASP A 600 -7.31 14.16 13.89
C ASP A 600 -6.27 15.20 14.32
N GLU A 601 -5.89 15.20 15.61
CA GLU A 601 -4.87 16.12 16.14
C GLU A 601 -3.48 15.78 15.59
N TRP A 602 -3.12 14.50 15.56
CA TRP A 602 -1.85 14.05 14.99
C TRP A 602 -1.73 14.41 13.51
N LEU A 603 -2.81 14.26 12.73
CA LEU A 603 -2.84 14.66 11.31
C LEU A 603 -2.84 16.17 11.10
N LYS A 604 -3.47 16.95 11.99
CA LYS A 604 -3.39 18.40 11.96
C LYS A 604 -1.94 18.88 12.10
N ASN A 605 -1.12 18.12 12.82
CA ASN A 605 0.31 18.37 13.05
C ASN A 605 1.23 17.57 12.10
N ILE A 606 0.71 17.07 10.96
CA ILE A 606 1.44 16.14 10.07
C ILE A 606 2.84 16.62 9.64
N LYS A 607 3.07 17.93 9.50
CA LYS A 607 4.38 18.48 9.13
C LYS A 607 5.46 18.23 10.18
N SER A 608 5.07 18.16 11.45
CA SER A 608 5.95 17.83 12.57
C SER A 608 5.98 16.33 12.85
N ASN A 609 4.94 15.61 12.42
CA ASN A 609 4.75 14.19 12.73
C ASN A 609 5.22 13.23 11.63
N LEU A 610 5.34 13.68 10.39
CA LEU A 610 5.98 12.95 9.29
C LEU A 610 7.13 13.81 8.73
N VAL A 611 8.32 13.59 9.27
CA VAL A 611 9.47 14.49 9.07
C VAL A 611 10.38 13.92 8.00
N GLN A 612 10.75 14.77 7.04
CA GLN A 612 11.72 14.44 6.01
C GLN A 612 13.11 14.26 6.61
N THR A 613 13.78 13.16 6.28
CA THR A 613 15.21 12.98 6.53
C THR A 613 16.00 13.99 5.69
N GLU A 614 16.86 14.77 6.32
CA GLU A 614 17.63 15.83 5.66
C GLU A 614 18.37 15.32 4.41
N GLY A 615 18.19 16.01 3.28
CA GLY A 615 18.82 15.68 2.01
C GLY A 615 18.28 14.44 1.28
N LYS A 616 17.20 13.80 1.78
CA LYS A 616 16.63 12.57 1.19
C LYS A 616 15.12 12.68 0.99
N LEU A 617 14.58 12.01 -0.03
CA LEU A 617 13.14 11.77 -0.15
C LEU A 617 12.73 10.54 0.69
N GLU A 618 12.98 10.64 1.99
CA GLU A 618 12.64 9.64 3.01
C GLU A 618 11.99 10.37 4.17
N PHE A 619 10.92 9.81 4.75
CA PHE A 619 10.18 10.42 5.85
C PHE A 619 9.99 9.43 6.99
N THR A 620 10.07 9.92 8.22
CA THR A 620 9.94 9.14 9.45
C THR A 620 8.85 9.71 10.34
N LEU A 621 8.17 8.83 11.08
CA LEU A 621 7.10 9.19 12.00
C LEU A 621 7.65 9.77 13.31
N ARG A 622 6.84 10.58 13.98
CA ARG A 622 7.04 11.06 15.36
C ARG A 622 5.77 10.85 16.17
N ASN A 623 5.95 10.62 17.47
CA ASN A 623 4.88 10.41 18.45
C ASN A 623 4.03 9.18 18.11
N THR A 624 4.67 8.13 17.60
CA THR A 624 4.05 6.86 17.26
C THR A 624 4.86 5.67 17.76
N ASP A 625 4.24 4.49 17.85
CA ASP A 625 4.95 3.23 18.11
C ASP A 625 5.85 2.76 16.96
N SER A 626 5.81 3.47 15.83
CA SER A 626 6.61 3.22 14.64
C SER A 626 7.66 4.32 14.37
N ASP A 627 7.92 5.17 15.36
CA ASP A 627 9.00 6.16 15.32
C ASP A 627 10.33 5.48 14.97
N ASP A 628 11.00 6.01 13.96
CA ASP A 628 12.27 5.51 13.38
C ASP A 628 12.25 4.07 12.82
N ASN A 629 11.13 3.35 12.94
CA ASN A 629 10.95 1.98 12.44
C ASN A 629 10.34 1.94 11.04
N LEU A 630 9.33 2.78 10.77
CA LEU A 630 8.74 2.92 9.45
C LEU A 630 9.35 4.10 8.70
N LYS A 631 9.86 3.81 7.49
CA LYS A 631 10.45 4.79 6.58
C LYS A 631 9.62 4.88 5.31
N PHE A 632 9.04 6.05 5.09
CA PHE A 632 8.19 6.35 3.94
C PHE A 632 9.03 6.94 2.81
N THR A 633 8.97 6.32 1.64
CA THR A 633 9.68 6.76 0.42
C THR A 633 8.71 6.79 -0.77
N PRO A 634 9.05 7.45 -1.89
CA PRO A 634 8.21 7.47 -3.08
C PRO A 634 7.80 6.07 -3.54
N HIS A 635 6.50 5.84 -3.68
CA HIS A 635 5.95 4.51 -3.96
C HIS A 635 6.40 3.95 -5.31
N TYR A 636 6.58 4.82 -6.31
CA TYR A 636 7.01 4.40 -7.65
C TYR A 636 8.41 3.77 -7.67
N GLN A 637 9.25 4.09 -6.68
CA GLN A 637 10.61 3.53 -6.54
C GLN A 637 10.62 2.19 -5.79
N ARG A 638 9.48 1.75 -5.23
CA ARG A 638 9.40 0.54 -4.39
C ARG A 638 8.96 -0.67 -5.22
N TYR A 639 9.90 -1.57 -5.50
CA TYR A 639 9.68 -2.76 -6.35
C TYR A 639 10.29 -4.06 -5.81
N THR A 640 11.06 -4.01 -4.72
CA THR A 640 11.83 -5.17 -4.21
C THR A 640 11.30 -5.77 -2.92
N ASP A 641 10.37 -5.10 -2.23
CA ASP A 641 9.92 -5.49 -0.89
C ASP A 641 8.40 -5.40 -0.70
N ARG A 642 7.94 -5.92 0.44
CA ARG A 642 6.58 -5.71 0.92
C ARG A 642 6.40 -4.24 1.29
N TYR A 643 5.19 -3.72 1.13
CA TYR A 643 4.93 -2.31 1.40
C TYR A 643 3.55 -2.04 1.99
N GLY A 644 3.42 -0.85 2.60
CA GLY A 644 2.15 -0.24 2.96
C GLY A 644 2.04 1.17 2.42
N ILE A 645 0.95 1.49 1.73
CA ILE A 645 0.58 2.87 1.35
C ILE A 645 -0.38 3.43 2.39
N TYR A 646 -1.46 2.69 2.65
CA TYR A 646 -2.44 3.00 3.67
C TYR A 646 -2.09 2.28 4.97
N PHE A 647 -2.15 2.99 6.09
CA PHE A 647 -2.08 2.42 7.43
C PHE A 647 -3.30 2.84 8.22
N ILE A 648 -3.79 1.95 9.08
CA ILE A 648 -4.83 2.30 10.04
C ILE A 648 -4.18 3.06 11.19
N LEU A 649 -4.43 4.36 11.30
CA LEU A 649 -4.00 5.15 12.44
C LEU A 649 -4.95 4.91 13.61
N SER A 650 -4.40 4.61 14.78
CA SER A 650 -5.18 4.43 16.00
C SER A 650 -4.55 5.20 17.14
N ALA A 651 -5.37 5.87 17.94
CA ALA A 651 -4.91 6.47 19.18
C ALA A 651 -4.75 5.36 20.23
N GLN A 652 -3.72 5.44 21.07
CA GLN A 652 -3.35 4.39 22.05
C GLN A 652 -4.52 3.86 22.90
N ASP A 653 -5.51 4.71 23.19
CA ASP A 653 -6.65 4.40 24.08
C ASP A 653 -7.99 4.30 23.33
N SER A 654 -8.01 4.29 21.99
CA SER A 654 -9.26 4.22 21.22
C SER A 654 -9.97 2.87 21.39
N ASP A 655 -11.30 2.87 21.22
CA ASP A 655 -12.12 1.66 21.31
C ASP A 655 -11.60 0.52 20.42
N SER A 656 -11.11 0.84 19.21
CA SER A 656 -10.50 -0.12 18.28
C SER A 656 -9.24 -0.79 18.84
N VAL A 657 -8.40 -0.07 19.57
CA VAL A 657 -7.20 -0.63 20.20
C VAL A 657 -7.60 -1.51 21.38
N GLN A 658 -8.60 -1.08 22.16
CA GLN A 658 -9.14 -1.89 23.26
C GLN A 658 -9.72 -3.22 22.74
N GLU A 659 -10.45 -3.19 21.63
CA GLU A 659 -10.98 -4.41 20.99
C GLU A 659 -9.84 -5.34 20.51
N ASN A 660 -8.78 -4.79 19.90
CA ASN A 660 -7.60 -5.56 19.52
C ASN A 660 -6.91 -6.20 20.72
N ILE A 661 -6.77 -5.49 21.85
CA ILE A 661 -6.21 -6.04 23.08
C ILE A 661 -7.05 -7.23 23.59
N ILE A 662 -8.39 -7.08 23.61
CA ILE A 662 -9.31 -8.15 24.01
C ILE A 662 -9.13 -9.37 23.12
N ASN A 663 -9.18 -9.19 21.79
CA ASN A 663 -9.09 -10.28 20.84
C ASN A 663 -7.73 -11.00 20.91
N ASN A 664 -6.64 -10.25 21.00
CA ASN A 664 -5.28 -10.81 21.10
C ASN A 664 -5.09 -11.60 22.41
N LYS A 665 -5.49 -11.04 23.55
CA LYS A 665 -5.40 -11.74 24.84
C LYS A 665 -6.36 -12.92 24.91
N ALA A 666 -7.53 -12.86 24.28
CA ALA A 666 -8.46 -13.98 24.18
C ALA A 666 -7.91 -15.14 23.35
N ALA A 667 -7.26 -14.85 22.22
CA ALA A 667 -6.58 -15.85 21.41
C ALA A 667 -5.40 -16.48 22.17
N ALA A 668 -4.53 -15.65 22.76
CA ALA A 668 -3.36 -16.10 23.50
C ALA A 668 -3.71 -16.96 24.72
N LYS A 669 -4.70 -16.56 25.52
CA LYS A 669 -5.14 -17.38 26.66
C LYS A 669 -5.77 -18.69 26.22
N LYS A 670 -6.52 -18.72 25.10
CA LYS A 670 -7.10 -19.96 24.54
C LYS A 670 -5.99 -20.92 24.11
N GLU A 671 -4.99 -20.42 23.40
CA GLU A 671 -3.82 -21.20 22.98
C GLU A 671 -3.07 -21.78 24.19
N GLU A 672 -2.73 -20.95 25.18
CA GLU A 672 -2.04 -21.40 26.40
C GLU A 672 -2.85 -22.38 27.23
N ALA A 673 -4.18 -22.24 27.21
CA ALA A 673 -5.08 -23.16 27.90
C ALA A 673 -5.26 -24.49 27.16
N THR A 674 -4.92 -24.58 25.88
CA THR A 674 -5.16 -25.77 25.07
C THR A 674 -4.16 -26.88 25.43
N ILE A 675 -4.69 -28.05 25.82
CA ILE A 675 -3.92 -29.27 26.09
C ILE A 675 -3.84 -30.13 24.81
N ASP A 676 -4.95 -30.22 24.09
CA ASP A 676 -5.05 -30.95 22.81
C ASP A 676 -6.18 -30.37 21.96
N ASP A 677 -6.05 -30.44 20.65
CA ASP A 677 -7.02 -29.89 19.70
C ASP A 677 -7.18 -30.79 18.47
N VAL A 678 -8.45 -31.04 18.10
CA VAL A 678 -8.83 -31.75 16.88
C VAL A 678 -9.58 -30.79 15.98
N GLN A 679 -8.95 -30.42 14.86
CA GLN A 679 -9.62 -29.73 13.76
C GLN A 679 -10.56 -30.71 13.03
N VAL A 680 -11.85 -30.44 13.09
CA VAL A 680 -12.88 -31.30 12.48
C VAL A 680 -12.74 -31.24 10.96
N THR A 681 -12.86 -32.40 10.31
CA THR A 681 -12.67 -32.61 8.85
C THR A 681 -11.26 -32.37 8.31
N ASN A 682 -10.27 -32.15 9.16
CA ASN A 682 -8.87 -32.15 8.76
C ASN A 682 -8.32 -33.56 8.90
N ASP A 683 -8.16 -34.26 7.78
CA ASP A 683 -7.78 -35.68 7.74
C ASP A 683 -6.51 -35.99 8.54
N GLN A 684 -5.54 -35.06 8.59
CA GLN A 684 -4.31 -35.27 9.35
C GLN A 684 -4.56 -35.19 10.87
N PHE A 685 -5.29 -34.16 11.31
CA PHE A 685 -5.62 -33.98 12.73
C PHE A 685 -6.55 -35.08 13.23
N GLU A 686 -7.58 -35.45 12.48
CA GLU A 686 -8.51 -36.50 12.89
C GLU A 686 -7.86 -37.89 12.88
N LEU A 687 -6.91 -38.16 11.97
CA LEU A 687 -6.17 -39.41 11.94
C LEU A 687 -5.25 -39.58 13.16
N VAL A 688 -4.47 -38.55 13.51
CA VAL A 688 -3.54 -38.65 14.67
C VAL A 688 -4.28 -38.74 16.01
N HIS A 689 -5.53 -38.27 16.06
CA HIS A 689 -6.43 -38.44 17.21
C HIS A 689 -7.36 -39.65 17.06
N ASN A 690 -6.99 -40.64 16.23
CA ASN A 690 -7.65 -41.94 16.12
C ASN A 690 -9.19 -41.82 16.02
N LEU A 691 -9.65 -41.00 15.05
CA LEU A 691 -11.07 -40.87 14.73
C LEU A 691 -11.70 -42.25 14.49
N GLN A 692 -12.74 -42.55 15.27
CA GLN A 692 -13.55 -43.76 15.12
C GLN A 692 -15.03 -43.42 15.04
N GLY A 693 -15.82 -44.33 14.48
CA GLY A 693 -17.27 -44.23 14.40
C GLY A 693 -17.81 -44.30 12.97
N ASN A 694 -19.07 -43.92 12.80
CA ASN A 694 -19.82 -44.00 11.55
C ASN A 694 -20.35 -42.62 11.12
N SER A 695 -19.58 -41.57 11.41
CA SER A 695 -19.95 -40.20 11.14
C SER A 695 -19.57 -39.69 9.76
N SER A 696 -20.30 -38.67 9.32
CA SER A 696 -20.02 -37.90 8.11
C SER A 696 -19.53 -36.50 8.47
N SER A 697 -18.78 -35.91 7.54
CA SER A 697 -18.22 -34.56 7.63
C SER A 697 -18.78 -33.64 6.55
N GLY A 698 -18.67 -32.32 6.74
CA GLY A 698 -19.05 -31.31 5.76
C GLY A 698 -18.67 -29.90 6.18
N THR A 699 -19.12 -28.90 5.42
CA THR A 699 -18.89 -27.47 5.70
C THR A 699 -20.21 -26.71 5.74
N TYR A 700 -20.41 -25.83 6.72
CA TYR A 700 -21.58 -24.96 6.79
C TYR A 700 -21.25 -23.65 7.50
N GLY A 701 -21.68 -22.53 6.94
CA GLY A 701 -21.48 -21.20 7.54
C GLY A 701 -20.02 -20.81 7.73
N GLY A 702 -19.11 -21.31 6.89
CA GLY A 702 -17.66 -21.10 7.01
C GLY A 702 -16.93 -22.08 7.93
N TYR A 703 -17.66 -22.96 8.64
CA TYR A 703 -17.07 -23.92 9.58
C TYR A 703 -17.20 -25.36 9.08
N ASN A 704 -16.14 -26.13 9.31
CA ASN A 704 -16.14 -27.58 9.15
C ASN A 704 -17.00 -28.23 10.25
N TYR A 705 -17.69 -29.32 9.95
CA TYR A 705 -18.50 -30.03 10.94
C TYR A 705 -18.46 -31.54 10.79
N ARG A 706 -18.78 -32.23 11.88
CA ARG A 706 -19.01 -33.68 11.93
C ARG A 706 -20.33 -33.99 12.62
N HIS A 707 -21.06 -34.94 12.06
CA HIS A 707 -22.35 -35.39 12.59
C HIS A 707 -22.67 -36.84 12.18
N VAL A 708 -23.68 -37.42 12.81
CA VAL A 708 -24.23 -38.72 12.41
C VAL A 708 -25.65 -38.88 12.91
N TYR A 709 -26.53 -39.47 12.11
CA TYR A 709 -27.89 -39.79 12.52
C TYR A 709 -27.96 -41.22 13.10
N GLY A 710 -28.75 -41.40 14.15
CA GLY A 710 -29.12 -42.72 14.64
C GLY A 710 -30.58 -42.79 15.09
N THR A 711 -31.19 -43.97 14.98
CA THR A 711 -32.57 -44.24 15.37
C THR A 711 -32.71 -44.82 16.77
N THR A 712 -31.64 -45.42 17.31
CA THR A 712 -31.55 -45.97 18.67
C THR A 712 -30.28 -45.49 19.36
N ASP A 713 -30.28 -45.39 20.70
CA ASP A 713 -29.14 -44.91 21.49
C ASP A 713 -27.81 -45.54 21.07
N GLY A 714 -26.84 -44.70 20.77
CA GLY A 714 -25.48 -45.10 20.44
C GLY A 714 -25.28 -45.75 19.06
N GLN A 715 -26.31 -45.84 18.21
CA GLN A 715 -26.19 -46.36 16.84
C GLN A 715 -25.28 -45.47 15.97
N GLY A 716 -25.50 -44.15 16.03
CA GLY A 716 -24.66 -43.15 15.39
C GLY A 716 -23.69 -42.59 16.40
N TRP A 717 -22.39 -42.68 16.14
CA TRP A 717 -21.38 -42.11 17.03
C TRP A 717 -20.08 -41.77 16.31
N PHE A 718 -19.26 -40.96 16.97
CA PHE A 718 -17.84 -40.81 16.66
C PHE A 718 -17.03 -40.49 17.91
N SER A 719 -15.72 -40.73 17.87
CA SER A 719 -14.83 -40.42 18.97
C SER A 719 -13.45 -39.98 18.52
N TYR A 720 -12.78 -39.24 19.39
CA TYR A 720 -11.37 -38.89 19.29
C TYR A 720 -10.63 -39.27 20.55
N ASP A 721 -9.34 -39.44 20.40
CA ASP A 721 -8.41 -39.91 21.39
C ASP A 721 -7.53 -38.71 21.78
N MET A 722 -7.89 -38.03 22.86
CA MET A 722 -7.39 -36.69 23.20
C MET A 722 -6.53 -36.70 24.46
N LYS A 723 -5.45 -35.94 24.45
CA LYS A 723 -4.59 -35.73 25.62
C LYS A 723 -5.35 -34.96 26.71
N VAL A 724 -5.02 -35.29 27.95
CA VAL A 724 -5.52 -34.63 29.15
C VAL A 724 -4.36 -34.40 30.11
N ASP A 725 -4.50 -33.41 30.98
CA ASP A 725 -3.53 -33.16 32.06
C ASP A 725 -4.20 -33.39 33.42
N SER A 726 -3.96 -34.56 34.01
CA SER A 726 -4.54 -34.92 35.30
C SER A 726 -4.10 -34.04 36.49
N SER A 727 -3.10 -33.17 36.32
CA SER A 727 -2.64 -32.24 37.35
C SER A 727 -3.51 -30.98 37.47
N CYS A 728 -4.38 -30.71 36.48
CA CYS A 728 -5.23 -29.53 36.46
C CYS A 728 -6.69 -29.86 36.11
N THR A 729 -7.58 -28.86 36.23
CA THR A 729 -8.98 -29.03 35.81
C THR A 729 -9.05 -28.95 34.29
N ASN A 730 -9.63 -29.98 33.66
CA ASN A 730 -9.78 -30.07 32.21
C ASN A 730 -11.22 -29.78 31.81
N TYR A 731 -11.39 -29.16 30.64
CA TYR A 731 -12.66 -28.90 29.99
C TYR A 731 -12.64 -29.47 28.58
N LEU A 732 -13.75 -30.10 28.18
CA LEU A 732 -14.03 -30.41 26.79
C LEU A 732 -14.78 -29.23 26.16
N CYS A 733 -14.19 -28.63 25.14
CA CYS A 733 -14.73 -27.48 24.44
C CYS A 733 -15.07 -27.83 22.98
N THR A 734 -16.19 -27.31 22.48
CA THR A 734 -16.64 -27.48 21.08
C THR A 734 -17.61 -26.35 20.70
N LYS A 735 -17.89 -26.20 19.41
CA LYS A 735 -18.87 -25.24 18.88
C LYS A 735 -20.14 -25.94 18.36
N TYR A 736 -21.30 -25.35 18.62
CA TYR A 736 -22.62 -25.76 18.08
C TYR A 736 -23.29 -24.63 17.30
N TYR A 737 -24.31 -24.99 16.51
CA TYR A 737 -25.12 -24.03 15.76
C TYR A 737 -26.54 -23.94 16.31
N SER A 738 -27.03 -22.72 16.53
CA SER A 738 -28.34 -22.46 17.15
C SER A 738 -29.53 -23.09 16.41
N LYS A 739 -29.47 -23.24 15.07
CA LYS A 739 -30.56 -23.87 14.31
C LYS A 739 -30.53 -25.39 14.33
N ASP A 740 -29.52 -25.99 14.95
CA ASP A 740 -29.48 -27.43 15.25
C ASP A 740 -30.22 -27.76 16.55
N ALA A 741 -30.96 -26.80 17.11
CA ALA A 741 -31.73 -26.96 18.33
C ALA A 741 -32.65 -28.19 18.30
N GLY A 742 -32.63 -28.96 19.39
CA GLY A 742 -33.41 -30.20 19.53
C GLY A 742 -32.64 -31.47 19.17
N ARG A 743 -31.44 -31.39 18.58
CA ARG A 743 -30.56 -32.56 18.45
C ARG A 743 -30.09 -33.03 19.82
N THR A 744 -30.31 -34.32 20.12
CA THR A 744 -29.96 -34.98 21.37
C THR A 744 -28.86 -36.03 21.19
N PHE A 745 -27.83 -35.97 22.04
CA PHE A 745 -26.73 -36.94 22.05
C PHE A 745 -26.03 -36.95 23.42
N ASN A 746 -25.27 -38.00 23.68
CA ASN A 746 -24.48 -38.16 24.88
C ASN A 746 -23.00 -37.98 24.56
N ILE A 747 -22.27 -37.40 25.51
CA ILE A 747 -20.82 -37.22 25.48
C ILE A 747 -20.22 -38.10 26.56
N TYR A 748 -19.19 -38.88 26.21
CA TYR A 748 -18.50 -39.81 27.09
C TYR A 748 -17.00 -39.54 27.14
N ILE A 749 -16.38 -39.83 28.29
CA ILE A 749 -14.93 -39.89 28.51
C ILE A 749 -14.60 -41.33 28.94
N ASP A 750 -13.83 -42.08 28.15
CA ASP A 750 -13.51 -43.50 28.39
C ASP A 750 -14.75 -44.35 28.74
N ASN A 751 -15.83 -44.16 27.99
CA ASN A 751 -17.16 -44.78 28.20
C ASN A 751 -17.93 -44.34 29.45
N MET A 752 -17.39 -43.44 30.28
CA MET A 752 -18.13 -42.80 31.37
C MET A 752 -18.95 -41.63 30.82
N LEU A 753 -20.23 -41.55 31.15
CA LEU A 753 -21.10 -40.47 30.69
C LEU A 753 -20.67 -39.14 31.32
N LEU A 754 -20.24 -38.19 30.49
CA LEU A 754 -19.91 -36.83 30.89
C LEU A 754 -21.14 -35.93 30.88
N LYS A 755 -21.89 -35.97 29.77
CA LYS A 755 -23.01 -35.07 29.54
C LYS A 755 -24.07 -35.71 28.66
N GLU A 756 -25.31 -35.57 29.08
CA GLU A 756 -26.47 -35.67 28.20
C GLU A 756 -26.74 -34.31 27.57
N GLU A 757 -26.57 -34.20 26.25
CA GLU A 757 -26.63 -32.93 25.53
C GLU A 757 -27.91 -32.81 24.70
N THR A 758 -28.41 -31.58 24.63
CA THR A 758 -29.52 -31.20 23.76
C THR A 758 -29.22 -29.80 23.26
N ILE A 759 -28.86 -29.69 21.97
CA ILE A 759 -28.51 -28.39 21.39
C ILE A 759 -29.66 -27.42 21.63
N GLN A 760 -29.33 -26.26 22.18
CA GLN A 760 -30.28 -25.21 22.48
C GLN A 760 -30.26 -24.16 21.36
N SER A 761 -31.42 -23.53 21.14
CA SER A 761 -31.47 -22.30 20.35
C SER A 761 -30.88 -21.14 21.16
N LYS A 762 -30.12 -20.25 20.51
CA LYS A 762 -29.59 -19.01 21.12
C LYS A 762 -30.11 -17.77 20.39
N ASN A 763 -30.10 -16.65 21.12
CA ASN A 763 -30.41 -15.33 20.60
C ASN A 763 -29.20 -14.40 20.86
N PRO A 764 -28.58 -13.79 19.83
CA PRO A 764 -28.87 -13.94 18.40
C PRO A 764 -28.63 -15.37 17.89
N THR A 765 -29.33 -15.76 16.83
CA THR A 765 -29.14 -17.07 16.18
C THR A 765 -27.79 -17.11 15.50
N GLY A 766 -26.95 -18.07 15.85
CA GLY A 766 -25.61 -18.24 15.28
C GLY A 766 -24.87 -19.43 15.86
N PHE A 767 -23.56 -19.49 15.61
CA PHE A 767 -22.69 -20.45 16.28
C PHE A 767 -22.38 -20.00 17.71
N TYR A 768 -22.21 -20.95 18.63
CA TYR A 768 -21.82 -20.67 20.00
C TYR A 768 -20.92 -21.77 20.55
N ASP A 769 -19.98 -21.38 21.39
CA ASP A 769 -19.09 -22.30 22.07
C ASP A 769 -19.74 -22.90 23.31
N VAL A 770 -19.41 -24.16 23.60
CA VAL A 770 -19.80 -24.87 24.81
C VAL A 770 -18.56 -25.46 25.47
N SER A 771 -18.61 -25.57 26.79
CA SER A 771 -17.53 -26.13 27.59
C SER A 771 -18.11 -27.04 28.67
N TYR A 772 -17.53 -28.24 28.80
CA TYR A 772 -17.93 -29.24 29.78
C TYR A 772 -16.74 -29.57 30.67
N GLN A 773 -16.84 -29.27 31.97
CA GLN A 773 -15.81 -29.66 32.92
C GLN A 773 -15.73 -31.19 33.00
N ILE A 774 -14.53 -31.74 32.77
CA ILE A 774 -14.28 -33.17 32.92
C ILE A 774 -13.99 -33.44 34.40
N PRO A 775 -14.80 -34.25 35.11
CA PRO A 775 -14.54 -34.58 36.50
C PRO A 775 -13.15 -35.20 36.68
N SER A 776 -12.39 -34.75 37.68
CA SER A 776 -11.00 -35.18 37.91
C SER A 776 -10.84 -36.70 38.00
N GLN A 777 -11.84 -37.39 38.57
CA GLN A 777 -11.88 -38.86 38.65
C GLN A 777 -11.88 -39.56 37.28
N MET A 778 -12.38 -38.93 36.20
CA MET A 778 -12.39 -39.53 34.85
C MET A 778 -11.01 -39.51 34.19
N ILE A 779 -10.11 -38.61 34.65
CA ILE A 779 -8.78 -38.38 34.09
C ILE A 779 -7.63 -38.70 35.07
N ALA A 780 -7.93 -39.15 36.29
CA ALA A 780 -6.92 -39.38 37.33
C ALA A 780 -5.81 -40.34 36.85
N GLY A 781 -4.56 -39.88 36.88
CA GLY A 781 -3.39 -40.65 36.45
C GLY A 781 -3.29 -40.90 34.94
N LYS A 782 -4.13 -40.26 34.12
CA LYS A 782 -4.14 -40.41 32.66
C LYS A 782 -3.50 -39.21 31.99
N SER A 783 -2.85 -39.45 30.86
CA SER A 783 -2.35 -38.43 29.93
C SER A 783 -3.17 -38.35 28.64
N LYS A 784 -4.14 -39.25 28.46
CA LYS A 784 -5.00 -39.37 27.28
C LYS A 784 -6.31 -40.08 27.64
N VAL A 785 -7.41 -39.69 27.00
CA VAL A 785 -8.75 -40.31 27.11
C VAL A 785 -9.43 -40.37 25.75
N THR A 786 -10.40 -41.25 25.58
CA THR A 786 -11.30 -41.27 24.43
C THR A 786 -12.53 -40.41 24.71
N VAL A 787 -12.71 -39.33 23.95
CA VAL A 787 -13.91 -38.48 23.93
C VAL A 787 -14.87 -38.99 22.87
N LYS A 788 -16.04 -39.48 23.26
CA LYS A 788 -17.04 -40.06 22.35
C LYS A 788 -18.35 -39.28 22.37
N PHE A 789 -18.87 -38.98 21.18
CA PHE A 789 -20.20 -38.41 20.97
C PHE A 789 -21.12 -39.48 20.36
N ALA A 790 -22.27 -39.75 20.95
CA ALA A 790 -23.17 -40.83 20.51
C ALA A 790 -24.65 -40.43 20.61
N ASN A 791 -25.49 -40.81 19.65
CA ASN A 791 -26.86 -40.29 19.58
C ASN A 791 -27.67 -40.79 20.77
N ARG A 792 -28.60 -39.95 21.22
CA ARG A 792 -29.62 -40.33 22.20
C ARG A 792 -30.97 -40.26 21.53
N GLY A 793 -31.65 -41.39 21.47
CA GLY A 793 -32.89 -41.60 20.76
C GLY A 793 -32.73 -41.48 19.25
N ASN A 794 -33.86 -41.16 18.61
CA ASN A 794 -33.94 -40.92 17.19
C ASN A 794 -33.50 -39.48 16.86
N SER A 795 -32.18 -39.26 16.76
CA SER A 795 -31.59 -37.93 16.64
C SER A 795 -30.19 -37.96 15.98
N TYR A 796 -29.74 -36.80 15.52
CA TYR A 796 -28.35 -36.55 15.16
C TYR A 796 -27.45 -36.40 16.40
N VAL A 797 -26.23 -36.92 16.32
CA VAL A 797 -25.05 -36.48 17.08
C VAL A 797 -24.43 -35.29 16.38
N GLY A 798 -24.11 -34.25 17.14
CA GLY A 798 -23.34 -33.14 16.61
C GLY A 798 -24.10 -32.31 15.57
N GLY A 799 -23.36 -31.84 14.56
CA GLY A 799 -23.20 -30.39 14.40
C GLY A 799 -22.09 -29.89 15.33
N VAL A 800 -21.05 -30.72 15.54
CA VAL A 800 -19.80 -30.33 16.21
C VAL A 800 -19.01 -29.57 15.16
N PHE A 801 -18.81 -28.27 15.38
CA PHE A 801 -18.18 -27.38 14.41
C PHE A 801 -16.74 -27.04 14.80
N GLU A 802 -15.92 -26.84 13.78
CA GLU A 802 -14.56 -26.28 13.82
C GLU A 802 -13.54 -27.15 14.56
N ASN A 803 -13.63 -27.21 15.90
CA ASN A 803 -12.69 -27.92 16.74
C ASN A 803 -13.39 -28.68 17.87
N VAL A 804 -12.77 -29.80 18.28
CA VAL A 804 -12.97 -30.40 19.59
C VAL A 804 -11.66 -30.23 20.37
N THR A 805 -11.70 -29.55 21.51
CA THR A 805 -10.50 -29.13 22.23
C THR A 805 -10.57 -29.58 23.69
N ILE A 806 -9.45 -30.06 24.24
CA ILE A 806 -9.26 -30.22 25.69
C ILE A 806 -8.49 -29.00 26.19
N MET A 807 -9.05 -28.31 27.17
CA MET A 807 -8.45 -27.09 27.73
C MET A 807 -8.30 -27.17 29.24
N LYS A 808 -7.25 -26.57 29.79
CA LYS A 808 -7.14 -26.30 31.23
C LYS A 808 -8.08 -25.15 31.63
N ALA A 809 -8.44 -25.08 32.90
CA ALA A 809 -9.14 -23.90 33.44
C ALA A 809 -8.31 -22.63 33.20
N TYR A 810 -8.97 -21.55 32.77
CA TYR A 810 -8.33 -20.24 32.76
C TYR A 810 -7.96 -19.78 34.18
N SER A 811 -6.88 -19.00 34.31
CA SER A 811 -6.48 -18.49 35.62
C SER A 811 -7.50 -17.48 36.15
N ASN A 812 -7.87 -17.61 37.43
CA ASN A 812 -8.67 -16.63 38.17
C ASN A 812 -7.81 -15.59 38.90
N ASN A 813 -6.50 -15.53 38.62
CA ASN A 813 -5.58 -14.64 39.33
C ASN A 813 -5.62 -13.20 38.76
N ALA A 814 -6.50 -12.37 39.31
CA ALA A 814 -6.65 -10.96 38.95
C ALA A 814 -5.64 -10.02 39.62
N LYS A 815 -4.43 -10.48 39.96
CA LYS A 815 -3.45 -9.64 40.68
C LYS A 815 -2.50 -8.88 39.75
N LEU A 816 -2.04 -7.71 40.22
CA LEU A 816 -0.83 -7.08 39.69
C LEU A 816 0.40 -7.67 40.40
N SER A 817 1.46 -7.93 39.64
CA SER A 817 2.77 -8.28 40.20
C SER A 817 3.50 -7.05 40.71
N GLN A 818 3.42 -5.93 39.98
CA GLN A 818 4.00 -4.64 40.36
C GLN A 818 3.38 -3.48 39.56
N ILE A 819 3.56 -2.27 40.09
CA ILE A 819 3.45 -1.02 39.35
C ILE A 819 4.79 -0.30 39.48
N THR A 820 5.35 0.21 38.39
CA THR A 820 6.46 1.17 38.44
C THR A 820 6.02 2.55 38.00
N VAL A 821 6.58 3.59 38.63
CA VAL A 821 6.39 5.00 38.31
C VAL A 821 7.77 5.63 38.12
N ASN A 822 8.06 6.17 36.93
CA ASN A 822 9.37 6.61 36.48
C ASN A 822 10.46 5.55 36.72
N GLY A 823 10.13 4.28 36.45
CA GLY A 823 11.02 3.13 36.66
C GLY A 823 11.18 2.66 38.11
N MET A 824 10.66 3.40 39.10
CA MET A 824 10.72 3.02 40.52
C MET A 824 9.48 2.22 40.94
N LEU A 825 9.65 1.21 41.79
CA LEU A 825 8.53 0.42 42.32
C LEU A 825 7.62 1.27 43.20
N ALA A 826 6.32 1.25 42.92
CA ALA A 826 5.32 1.84 43.80
C ALA A 826 5.12 0.95 45.04
N ASN A 827 4.99 1.58 46.21
CA ASN A 827 4.79 0.86 47.47
C ASN A 827 3.35 0.38 47.58
N LEU A 828 3.16 -0.94 47.73
CA LEU A 828 1.85 -1.55 47.90
C LEU A 828 1.49 -1.68 49.38
N SER A 829 0.33 -1.14 49.76
CA SER A 829 -0.32 -1.38 51.06
C SER A 829 -1.78 -1.77 50.83
N GLY A 830 -2.11 -3.04 51.09
CA GLY A 830 -3.44 -3.59 50.79
C GLY A 830 -3.71 -3.60 49.28
N THR A 831 -4.60 -2.73 48.81
CA THR A 831 -4.92 -2.52 47.38
C THR A 831 -4.52 -1.12 46.88
N GLU A 832 -3.82 -0.35 47.70
CA GLU A 832 -3.34 0.99 47.35
C GLU A 832 -1.83 0.95 47.06
N TYR A 833 -1.46 1.36 45.84
CA TYR A 833 -0.10 1.66 45.45
C TYR A 833 0.16 3.14 45.68
N THR A 834 1.33 3.47 46.23
CA THR A 834 1.78 4.86 46.46
C THR A 834 3.14 5.08 45.82
N SER A 835 3.31 6.23 45.18
CA SER A 835 4.58 6.67 44.62
C SER A 835 4.80 8.17 44.85
N LEU A 836 6.06 8.58 44.92
CA LEU A 836 6.47 9.97 45.14
C LEU A 836 7.31 10.45 43.94
N VAL A 837 6.89 11.55 43.33
CA VAL A 837 7.58 12.21 42.21
C VAL A 837 7.99 13.63 42.58
N ASP A 838 8.89 14.22 41.79
CA ASP A 838 9.40 15.57 42.02
C ASP A 838 8.26 16.60 42.09
N THR A 839 8.43 17.61 42.95
CA THR A 839 7.43 18.67 43.17
C THR A 839 7.08 19.41 41.87
N ASN A 840 8.02 19.50 40.93
CA ASN A 840 7.86 20.18 39.65
C ASN A 840 7.52 19.23 38.49
N ALA A 841 7.37 17.93 38.73
CA ALA A 841 7.02 16.98 37.67
C ALA A 841 5.67 17.34 37.06
N SER A 842 5.62 17.50 35.73
CA SER A 842 4.37 17.72 34.99
C SER A 842 3.72 16.41 34.55
N GLN A 843 4.49 15.32 34.50
CA GLN A 843 4.04 13.99 34.06
C GLN A 843 4.80 12.87 34.80
N ALA A 844 4.26 11.65 34.73
CA ALA A 844 4.95 10.43 35.16
C ALA A 844 4.75 9.28 34.17
N GLU A 845 5.77 8.45 34.00
CA GLU A 845 5.74 7.21 33.22
C GLU A 845 5.36 6.04 34.13
N ILE A 846 4.32 5.29 33.78
CA ILE A 846 3.75 4.25 34.63
C ILE A 846 3.70 2.92 33.88
N LYS A 847 4.17 1.86 34.51
CA LYS A 847 4.05 0.48 34.01
C LYS A 847 3.20 -0.34 34.95
N PHE A 848 2.14 -0.95 34.42
CA PHE A 848 1.32 -1.91 35.15
C PHE A 848 1.71 -3.31 34.69
N THR A 849 2.05 -4.21 35.61
CA THR A 849 2.39 -5.60 35.25
C THR A 849 1.42 -6.55 35.93
N PRO A 850 0.50 -7.20 35.19
CA PRO A 850 -0.34 -8.24 35.78
C PRO A 850 0.50 -9.46 36.17
N VAL A 851 0.00 -10.29 37.11
CA VAL A 851 0.63 -11.58 37.42
C VAL A 851 0.44 -12.56 36.26
N GLN A 852 -0.75 -12.56 35.65
CA GLN A 852 -1.01 -13.32 34.42
C GLN A 852 -0.98 -12.41 33.22
N LYS A 853 -0.09 -12.69 32.27
CA LYS A 853 0.15 -11.84 31.09
C LYS A 853 -1.10 -11.63 30.22
N ASN A 854 -2.06 -12.56 30.21
CA ASN A 854 -3.28 -12.42 29.42
C ASN A 854 -4.46 -11.80 30.22
N SER A 855 -4.23 -11.33 31.45
CA SER A 855 -5.23 -10.55 32.19
C SER A 855 -5.49 -9.22 31.49
N LEU A 856 -6.71 -8.72 31.57
CA LEU A 856 -7.07 -7.39 31.09
C LEU A 856 -6.82 -6.37 32.20
N VAL A 857 -6.09 -5.30 31.90
CA VAL A 857 -5.80 -4.22 32.87
C VAL A 857 -6.53 -2.96 32.42
N TYR A 858 -7.46 -2.49 33.24
CA TYR A 858 -8.19 -1.24 33.02
C TYR A 858 -7.62 -0.16 33.93
N VAL A 859 -7.38 1.04 33.40
CA VAL A 859 -6.99 2.23 34.16
C VAL A 859 -8.04 3.30 33.89
N ASP A 860 -8.72 3.78 34.94
CA ASP A 860 -9.84 4.73 34.86
C ASP A 860 -10.91 4.33 33.84
N ASN A 861 -11.22 3.02 33.84
CA ASN A 861 -12.16 2.33 32.94
C ASN A 861 -11.73 2.19 31.47
N ILE A 862 -10.52 2.61 31.12
CA ILE A 862 -9.94 2.38 29.79
C ILE A 862 -9.12 1.09 29.84
N LEU A 863 -9.39 0.13 28.94
CA LEU A 863 -8.53 -1.05 28.80
C LEU A 863 -7.19 -0.61 28.19
N ILE A 864 -6.09 -0.89 28.88
CA ILE A 864 -4.76 -0.48 28.44
C ILE A 864 -3.96 -1.66 27.88
N ASP A 865 -3.03 -1.38 26.97
CA ASP A 865 -1.97 -2.33 26.64
C ASP A 865 -0.93 -2.33 27.76
N ASP A 866 -0.99 -3.33 28.64
CA ASP A 866 -0.04 -3.49 29.74
C ASP A 866 1.37 -3.91 29.29
N THR A 867 1.62 -4.12 27.99
CA THR A 867 2.96 -4.41 27.44
C THR A 867 3.79 -3.16 27.17
N ILE A 868 3.18 -1.97 27.18
CA ILE A 868 3.86 -0.67 27.05
C ILE A 868 3.83 0.16 28.34
N THR A 869 4.63 1.23 28.41
CA THR A 869 4.63 2.21 29.51
C THR A 869 3.68 3.35 29.15
N ARG A 870 2.95 3.89 30.12
CA ARG A 870 1.97 4.97 29.94
C ARG A 870 2.47 6.28 30.55
N THR A 871 2.40 7.37 29.80
CA THR A 871 2.58 8.73 30.33
C THR A 871 1.28 9.22 30.96
N VAL A 872 1.34 9.77 32.16
CA VAL A 872 0.19 10.37 32.86
C VAL A 872 0.55 11.78 33.29
N GLU A 873 -0.29 12.75 32.92
CA GLU A 873 -0.15 14.13 33.39
C GLU A 873 -0.42 14.24 34.89
N LEU A 874 0.40 15.04 35.56
CA LEU A 874 0.30 15.31 36.99
C LEU A 874 -0.14 16.76 37.18
N SER A 875 -1.44 17.01 37.13
CA SER A 875 -2.01 18.37 37.25
C SER A 875 -2.23 18.83 38.70
N SER A 876 -2.15 17.92 39.67
CA SER A 876 -2.43 18.16 41.09
C SER A 876 -1.28 17.73 42.00
N LYS A 877 -1.36 18.08 43.29
CA LYS A 877 -0.42 17.62 44.32
C LYS A 877 -0.43 16.10 44.47
N THR A 878 -1.60 15.48 44.33
CA THR A 878 -1.78 14.02 44.37
C THR A 878 -2.63 13.63 43.18
N THR A 879 -2.05 12.85 42.26
CA THR A 879 -2.78 12.25 41.15
C THR A 879 -3.20 10.85 41.55
N SER A 880 -4.48 10.50 41.37
CA SER A 880 -5.01 9.18 41.72
C SER A 880 -5.60 8.50 40.50
N LEU A 881 -5.19 7.25 40.25
CA LEU A 881 -5.71 6.42 39.17
C LEU A 881 -6.42 5.20 39.77
N THR A 882 -7.55 4.82 39.17
CA THR A 882 -8.24 3.58 39.49
C THR A 882 -7.78 2.49 38.55
N ILE A 883 -7.50 1.30 39.08
CA ILE A 883 -7.05 0.16 38.28
C ILE A 883 -7.97 -1.02 38.54
N LYS A 884 -8.43 -1.69 37.48
CA LYS A 884 -9.17 -2.95 37.57
C LYS A 884 -8.44 -3.99 36.73
N VAL A 885 -8.03 -5.08 37.35
CA VAL A 885 -7.51 -6.25 36.63
C VAL A 885 -8.62 -7.28 36.52
N VAL A 886 -8.87 -7.78 35.32
CA VAL A 886 -9.78 -8.91 35.04
C VAL A 886 -8.92 -10.11 34.65
N ALA A 887 -9.10 -11.22 35.36
CA ALA A 887 -8.33 -12.44 35.13
C ALA A 887 -8.72 -13.11 33.79
N GLU A 888 -7.99 -14.16 33.42
CA GLU A 888 -8.20 -14.88 32.16
C GLU A 888 -9.55 -15.60 32.10
N ASP A 889 -10.20 -15.83 33.26
CA ASP A 889 -11.56 -16.39 33.36
C ASP A 889 -12.69 -15.38 33.05
N ASP A 890 -12.34 -14.15 32.67
CA ASP A 890 -13.22 -13.02 32.33
C ASP A 890 -14.24 -12.61 33.40
N THR A 891 -14.17 -13.21 34.60
CA THR A 891 -15.18 -13.04 35.65
C THR A 891 -14.55 -12.58 36.96
N THR A 892 -13.40 -13.13 37.33
CA THR A 892 -12.67 -12.72 38.51
C THR A 892 -11.97 -11.40 38.24
N SER A 893 -12.17 -10.42 39.13
CA SER A 893 -11.50 -9.12 39.02
C SER A 893 -11.07 -8.58 40.37
N GLN A 894 -10.04 -7.74 40.36
CA GLN A 894 -9.56 -7.04 41.55
C GLN A 894 -9.29 -5.58 41.22
N ASN A 895 -9.71 -4.70 42.13
CA ASN A 895 -9.50 -3.26 42.01
C ASN A 895 -8.31 -2.81 42.85
N TYR A 896 -7.56 -1.83 42.34
CA TYR A 896 -6.47 -1.14 43.00
C TYR A 896 -6.63 0.37 42.82
N THR A 897 -5.89 1.13 43.61
CA THR A 897 -5.71 2.58 43.42
C THR A 897 -4.23 2.89 43.40
N LEU A 898 -3.77 3.71 42.45
CA LEU A 898 -2.41 4.26 42.46
C LEU A 898 -2.49 5.74 42.83
N LYS A 899 -1.80 6.15 43.89
CA LYS A 899 -1.60 7.55 44.27
C LYS A 899 -0.18 7.96 43.97
N ILE A 900 -0.04 9.06 43.21
CA ILE A 900 1.23 9.67 42.86
C ILE A 900 1.26 11.04 43.51
N ASP A 901 2.08 11.19 44.55
CA ASP A 901 2.25 12.43 45.28
C ASP A 901 3.43 13.22 44.72
N LYS A 902 3.23 14.52 44.51
CA LYS A 902 4.30 15.49 44.30
C LYS A 902 4.85 15.91 45.65
N GLY A 903 6.14 15.74 45.87
CA GLY A 903 6.79 16.18 47.09
C GLY A 903 8.30 16.26 46.98
N GLU A 904 8.93 16.82 48.01
CA GLU A 904 10.39 16.86 48.10
C GLU A 904 10.91 15.44 48.32
N GLN A 905 11.62 14.90 47.32
CA GLN A 905 12.42 13.69 47.48
C GLN A 905 13.64 14.01 48.35
N ASN A 906 13.47 14.05 49.68
CA ASN A 906 14.53 14.38 50.63
C ASN A 906 15.22 13.17 51.29
N THR A 907 14.93 11.94 50.87
CA THR A 907 15.64 10.75 51.32
C THR A 907 16.54 10.23 50.22
N GLY A 908 17.85 10.48 50.32
CA GLY A 908 18.81 9.85 49.43
C GLY A 908 18.74 8.33 49.50
N THR A 909 19.11 7.66 48.41
CA THR A 909 19.22 6.20 48.39
C THR A 909 20.52 5.78 49.07
N THR A 910 20.42 4.91 50.07
CA THR A 910 21.60 4.33 50.76
C THR A 910 22.01 3.03 50.09
N TYR A 911 23.30 2.94 49.79
CA TYR A 911 23.96 1.77 49.23
C TYR A 911 24.99 1.26 50.25
N GLU A 912 24.72 0.07 50.79
CA GLU A 912 25.62 -0.59 51.73
C GLU A 912 26.97 -0.93 51.06
N ALA A 913 28.07 -0.79 51.79
CA ALA A 913 29.41 -0.97 51.21
C ALA A 913 29.73 -2.46 50.95
N GLU A 914 29.08 -3.38 51.66
CA GLU A 914 29.22 -4.84 51.54
C GLU A 914 28.29 -5.48 50.50
N LYS A 915 27.40 -4.72 49.84
CA LYS A 915 26.40 -5.24 48.90
C LYS A 915 26.53 -4.62 47.51
N ASP A 916 26.54 -5.47 46.48
CA ASP A 916 26.60 -5.07 45.06
C ASP A 916 27.82 -4.20 44.70
N THR A 917 28.92 -4.38 45.44
CA THR A 917 30.20 -3.68 45.25
C THR A 917 31.28 -4.58 44.66
N THR A 918 32.26 -3.96 44.00
CA THR A 918 33.51 -4.61 43.58
C THR A 918 34.64 -4.10 44.45
N LEU A 919 35.30 -5.02 45.16
CA LEU A 919 36.41 -4.72 46.06
C LEU A 919 37.76 -5.03 45.39
N THR A 920 38.77 -4.22 45.65
CA THR A 920 40.16 -4.46 45.24
C THR A 920 41.05 -4.18 46.44
N ASN A 921 41.83 -5.15 46.91
CA ASN A 921 42.64 -5.01 48.13
C ASN A 921 41.84 -4.41 49.32
N ALA A 922 40.60 -4.87 49.49
CA ALA A 922 39.69 -4.47 50.55
C ALA A 922 38.79 -5.66 50.89
N ILE A 923 38.34 -5.74 52.15
CA ILE A 923 37.57 -6.88 52.68
C ILE A 923 36.35 -6.41 53.46
N VAL A 924 35.31 -7.24 53.49
CA VAL A 924 34.15 -7.05 54.37
C VAL A 924 34.52 -7.55 55.77
N GLU A 925 34.27 -6.74 56.79
CA GLU A 925 34.47 -7.08 58.20
C GLU A 925 33.26 -6.73 59.07
N THR A 926 33.22 -7.31 60.27
CA THR A 926 32.18 -7.09 61.30
C THR A 926 32.78 -6.90 62.70
N THR A 927 34.10 -6.71 62.79
CA THR A 927 34.84 -6.74 64.08
C THR A 927 34.58 -5.51 64.94
N ASN A 928 34.41 -4.34 64.32
CA ASN A 928 34.04 -3.10 64.99
C ASN A 928 32.52 -2.93 65.01
N SER A 929 31.91 -2.69 66.17
CA SER A 929 30.46 -2.47 66.27
C SER A 929 30.02 -1.08 65.79
N GLY A 930 28.73 -0.91 65.50
CA GLY A 930 28.12 0.37 65.14
C GLY A 930 27.96 0.65 63.64
N PHE A 931 28.36 -0.27 62.77
CA PHE A 931 28.00 -0.28 61.33
C PHE A 931 26.51 -0.61 61.14
N ARG A 932 25.96 -0.29 59.97
CA ARG A 932 24.60 -0.65 59.55
C ARG A 932 24.67 -1.83 58.57
N GLY A 933 23.57 -2.54 58.37
CA GLY A 933 23.58 -3.72 57.49
C GLY A 933 24.34 -4.92 58.09
N ASN A 934 25.08 -5.63 57.24
CA ASN A 934 25.72 -6.91 57.58
C ASN A 934 27.24 -6.81 57.76
N GLY A 935 27.86 -5.67 57.46
CA GLY A 935 29.29 -5.43 57.65
C GLY A 935 29.72 -4.05 57.20
N TYR A 936 31.03 -3.81 57.16
CA TYR A 936 31.64 -2.61 56.57
C TYR A 936 32.89 -3.02 55.76
N ILE A 937 33.44 -2.11 54.97
CA ILE A 937 34.66 -2.35 54.20
C ILE A 937 35.89 -1.79 54.89
N ASN A 938 36.88 -2.67 55.08
CA ASN A 938 38.24 -2.35 55.51
C ASN A 938 39.20 -2.41 54.30
N PHE A 939 39.98 -1.36 54.06
CA PHE A 939 40.98 -1.32 52.99
C PHE A 939 42.26 -1.99 53.45
N THR A 940 42.80 -2.95 52.70
CA THR A 940 43.97 -3.75 53.11
C THR A 940 45.30 -3.33 52.45
N ALA A 941 45.30 -2.24 51.67
CA ALA A 941 46.52 -1.68 51.08
C ALA A 941 46.52 -0.13 51.09
N ASN A 942 47.73 0.45 51.23
CA ASN A 942 47.95 1.90 51.29
C ASN A 942 47.76 2.60 49.94
N SER A 943 47.77 1.87 48.84
CA SER A 943 47.54 2.39 47.49
C SER A 943 46.76 1.38 46.67
N GLU A 944 45.93 1.87 45.75
CA GLU A 944 45.14 1.07 44.81
C GLU A 944 44.08 0.15 45.45
N ALA A 945 43.90 0.19 46.78
CA ALA A 945 42.77 -0.45 47.42
C ALA A 945 41.50 0.34 47.11
N ALA A 946 40.41 -0.35 46.77
CA ALA A 946 39.21 0.28 46.26
C ALA A 946 37.92 -0.45 46.63
N ILE A 947 36.85 0.34 46.73
CA ILE A 947 35.46 -0.10 46.70
C ILE A 947 34.77 0.63 45.55
N GLN A 948 34.05 -0.12 44.71
CA GLN A 948 33.20 0.41 43.66
C GLN A 948 31.75 -0.07 43.83
N TRP A 949 30.82 0.87 43.98
CA TRP A 949 29.38 0.61 43.81
C TRP A 949 29.05 0.59 42.32
N ASN A 950 28.42 -0.49 41.86
CA ASN A 950 28.21 -0.74 40.43
C ASN A 950 26.88 -0.19 39.89
N SER A 951 25.93 0.11 40.79
CA SER A 951 24.53 0.35 40.41
C SER A 951 23.89 1.54 41.14
N ILE A 952 24.57 2.68 41.21
CA ILE A 952 23.99 3.90 41.78
C ILE A 952 23.04 4.53 40.76
N TYR A 953 21.74 4.46 41.03
CA TYR A 953 20.73 5.01 40.14
C TYR A 953 20.47 6.50 40.42
N CYS A 954 20.45 7.31 39.37
CA CYS A 954 20.09 8.73 39.43
C CYS A 954 18.94 9.02 38.46
N ALA A 955 17.89 9.70 38.91
CA ALA A 955 16.73 10.00 38.07
C ALA A 955 17.01 11.07 36.98
N TYR A 956 17.95 11.97 37.23
CA TYR A 956 18.31 13.08 36.33
C TYR A 956 19.80 13.42 36.44
N ASP A 957 20.35 13.98 35.36
CA ASP A 957 21.70 14.56 35.32
C ASP A 957 21.85 15.64 36.38
N GLY A 958 23.02 15.72 37.01
CA GLY A 958 23.37 16.85 37.88
C GLY A 958 24.27 16.47 39.05
N THR A 959 24.60 17.48 39.87
CA THR A 959 25.39 17.30 41.09
C THR A 959 24.57 16.59 42.16
N LYS A 960 25.14 15.52 42.71
CA LYS A 960 24.60 14.72 43.81
C LYS A 960 25.46 14.90 45.04
N ASN A 961 24.81 14.91 46.20
CA ASN A 961 25.46 14.79 47.50
C ASN A 961 25.67 13.29 47.76
N VAL A 962 26.92 12.87 47.89
CA VAL A 962 27.32 11.51 48.24
C VAL A 962 27.87 11.53 49.66
N THR A 963 27.07 11.05 50.61
CA THR A 963 27.40 11.01 52.02
C THR A 963 27.96 9.64 52.39
N PHE A 964 29.25 9.59 52.68
CA PHE A 964 29.93 8.40 53.18
C PHE A 964 29.77 8.30 54.69
N ARG A 965 29.28 7.16 55.19
CA ARG A 965 29.36 6.81 56.60
C ARG A 965 30.63 6.01 56.85
N TYR A 966 31.50 6.50 57.73
CA TYR A 966 32.84 5.93 57.92
C TYR A 966 33.30 6.01 59.38
N ALA A 967 34.29 5.16 59.73
CA ALA A 967 34.98 5.18 61.01
C ALA A 967 36.50 5.19 60.80
N LEU A 968 37.21 5.95 61.64
CA LEU A 968 38.66 6.09 61.61
C LEU A 968 39.18 6.47 63.01
N GLU A 969 39.97 5.61 63.63
CA GLU A 969 40.43 5.82 65.02
C GLU A 969 41.31 7.08 65.19
N LYS A 970 42.28 7.31 64.30
CA LYS A 970 43.24 8.43 64.40
C LYS A 970 43.81 8.86 63.04
N GLY A 971 44.28 10.10 62.98
CA GLY A 971 44.89 10.69 61.78
C GLY A 971 43.88 11.10 60.71
N THR A 972 44.37 11.35 59.50
CA THR A 972 43.56 11.64 58.31
C THR A 972 43.96 10.67 57.20
N ARG A 973 42.98 10.04 56.55
CA ARG A 973 43.19 9.20 55.37
C ARG A 973 42.70 9.92 54.12
N LYS A 974 43.20 9.54 52.95
CA LYS A 974 42.81 10.15 51.66
C LYS A 974 42.35 9.10 50.67
N LEU A 975 41.29 9.44 49.93
CA LEU A 975 40.75 8.63 48.85
C LEU A 975 40.53 9.47 47.59
N ASP A 976 40.91 8.96 46.43
CA ASP A 976 40.44 9.48 45.14
C ASP A 976 39.02 8.95 44.86
N LEU A 977 38.15 9.79 44.27
CA LEU A 977 36.79 9.44 43.91
C LEU A 977 36.59 9.46 42.39
N TYR A 978 35.96 8.41 41.87
CA TYR A 978 35.66 8.24 40.45
C TYR A 978 34.15 8.03 40.26
N VAL A 979 33.59 8.66 39.23
CA VAL A 979 32.21 8.43 38.78
C VAL A 979 32.27 7.99 37.31
N ASN A 980 31.62 6.88 36.97
CA ASN A 980 31.59 6.32 35.61
C ASN A 980 32.99 6.19 34.98
N GLY A 981 33.96 5.72 35.78
CA GLY A 981 35.36 5.55 35.37
C GLY A 981 36.20 6.83 35.29
N THR A 982 35.62 8.01 35.48
CA THR A 982 36.33 9.29 35.45
C THR A 982 36.65 9.76 36.87
N LYS A 983 37.90 10.14 37.16
CA LYS A 983 38.27 10.72 38.47
C LYS A 983 37.63 12.09 38.61
N VAL A 984 36.78 12.27 39.62
CA VAL A 984 36.02 13.50 39.86
C VAL A 984 36.52 14.30 41.06
N ILE A 985 37.09 13.63 42.07
CA ILE A 985 37.74 14.28 43.21
C ILE A 985 39.06 13.57 43.47
N SER A 986 40.13 14.34 43.71
CA SER A 986 41.41 13.78 44.14
C SER A 986 41.68 14.06 45.61
N ASP A 987 42.27 13.07 46.30
CA ASP A 987 42.74 13.22 47.68
C ASP A 987 41.65 13.70 48.67
N ALA A 988 40.42 13.20 48.54
CA ALA A 988 39.33 13.50 49.46
C ALA A 988 39.72 13.03 50.88
N THR A 989 39.79 13.97 51.82
CA THR A 989 40.25 13.69 53.19
C THR A 989 39.18 13.04 54.04
N PHE A 990 39.52 12.08 54.89
CA PHE A 990 38.65 11.49 55.89
C PHE A 990 39.36 11.60 57.23
N ASP A 991 38.81 12.41 58.14
CA ASP A 991 39.43 12.75 59.42
C ASP A 991 39.05 11.74 60.50
N ALA A 992 39.87 11.63 61.54
CA ALA A 992 39.61 10.70 62.63
C ALA A 992 38.23 10.93 63.26
N THR A 993 37.45 9.87 63.36
CA THR A 993 36.21 9.81 64.13
C THR A 993 36.46 9.55 65.61
N GLY A 994 37.69 9.18 65.99
CA GLY A 994 38.17 9.02 67.37
C GLY A 994 38.16 7.57 67.87
N SER A 995 37.49 6.65 67.18
CA SER A 995 37.54 5.20 67.43
C SER A 995 36.98 4.44 66.23
N TRP A 996 37.39 3.18 66.03
CA TRP A 996 36.83 2.31 64.99
C TRP A 996 35.37 1.92 65.22
N THR A 997 34.82 2.14 66.42
CA THR A 997 33.40 1.94 66.74
C THR A 997 32.58 3.25 66.73
N THR A 998 33.25 4.39 66.48
CA THR A 998 32.59 5.70 66.33
C THR A 998 32.48 6.04 64.85
N TRP A 999 31.25 6.13 64.35
CA TRP A 999 30.95 6.33 62.93
C TRP A 999 30.43 7.74 62.69
N ASN A 1000 31.06 8.47 61.77
CA ASN A 1000 30.63 9.79 61.32
C ASN A 1000 30.29 9.78 59.83
N GLU A 1001 29.74 10.88 59.35
CA GLU A 1001 29.38 11.06 57.96
C GLU A 1001 30.25 12.14 57.30
N LYS A 1002 30.58 11.95 56.02
CA LYS A 1002 31.23 12.96 55.17
C LYS A 1002 30.50 13.04 53.84
N THR A 1003 30.01 14.22 53.50
CA THR A 1003 29.36 14.49 52.22
C THR A 1003 30.35 15.06 51.21
N LEU A 1004 30.33 14.50 50.01
CA LEU A 1004 31.08 14.97 48.84
C LEU A 1004 30.10 15.23 47.69
N GLU A 1005 30.31 16.31 46.96
CA GLU A 1005 29.48 16.66 45.81
C GLU A 1005 30.09 16.12 44.51
N VAL A 1006 29.33 15.35 43.74
CA VAL A 1006 29.78 14.77 42.46
C VAL A 1006 28.71 14.86 41.38
N ALA A 1007 29.10 15.15 40.15
CA ALA A 1007 28.19 15.10 39.01
C ALA A 1007 27.92 13.65 38.59
N MET A 1008 26.65 13.27 38.47
CA MET A 1008 26.20 11.97 37.97
C MET A 1008 25.20 12.16 36.82
N LYS A 1009 25.12 11.19 35.92
CA LYS A 1009 24.15 11.19 34.81
C LYS A 1009 22.86 10.49 35.22
N SER A 1010 21.76 10.76 34.51
CA SER A 1010 20.53 9.99 34.64
C SER A 1010 20.78 8.52 34.28
N GLY A 1011 20.02 7.62 34.91
CA GLY A 1011 20.23 6.18 34.83
C GLY A 1011 21.27 5.65 35.83
N THR A 1012 21.86 4.50 35.51
CA THR A 1012 22.79 3.78 36.39
C THR A 1012 24.21 4.34 36.27
N ASN A 1013 24.83 4.67 37.41
CA ASN A 1013 26.19 5.18 37.53
C ASN A 1013 27.05 4.23 38.36
N THR A 1014 28.36 4.23 38.11
CA THR A 1014 29.35 3.63 39.01
C THR A 1014 30.02 4.69 39.86
N LEU A 1015 30.27 4.38 41.14
CA LEU A 1015 31.00 5.22 42.07
C LEU A 1015 32.14 4.41 42.68
N LYS A 1016 33.38 4.87 42.55
CA LYS A 1016 34.56 4.16 43.06
C LYS A 1016 35.43 5.08 43.92
N VAL A 1017 35.84 4.62 45.09
CA VAL A 1017 36.89 5.26 45.90
C VAL A 1017 38.17 4.43 45.88
N VAL A 1018 39.34 5.09 45.90
CA VAL A 1018 40.66 4.45 45.80
C VAL A 1018 41.66 5.08 46.78
N THR A 1019 42.45 4.28 47.49
CA THR A 1019 43.50 4.76 48.41
C THR A 1019 44.68 5.41 47.67
N THR A 1020 45.17 6.55 48.20
CA THR A 1020 46.24 7.37 47.59
C THR A 1020 47.46 7.55 48.49
N GLY A 1021 48.14 6.46 48.83
CA GLY A 1021 49.39 6.48 49.61
C GLY A 1021 49.18 6.36 51.13
N THR A 1022 47.92 6.32 51.57
CA THR A 1022 47.50 5.93 52.93
C THR A 1022 46.38 4.90 52.81
N GLU A 1023 46.31 3.93 53.73
CA GLU A 1023 45.11 3.08 53.91
C GLU A 1023 43.82 3.90 54.00
N GLY A 1024 42.66 3.31 53.68
CA GLY A 1024 41.36 3.99 53.79
C GLY A 1024 40.75 3.94 55.21
N PRO A 1025 39.72 4.74 55.49
CA PRO A 1025 38.85 4.53 56.66
C PRO A 1025 37.97 3.28 56.48
N ASN A 1026 37.36 2.79 57.56
CA ASN A 1026 36.30 1.79 57.42
C ASN A 1026 35.06 2.46 56.84
N ILE A 1027 34.52 1.96 55.72
CA ILE A 1027 33.33 2.52 55.06
C ILE A 1027 32.15 1.59 55.26
N ASP A 1028 31.06 2.13 55.82
CA ASP A 1028 29.81 1.42 56.11
C ASP A 1028 28.85 1.48 54.92
N ASN A 1029 28.50 2.69 54.48
CA ASN A 1029 27.61 2.90 53.34
C ASN A 1029 27.82 4.27 52.70
N VAL A 1030 27.19 4.44 51.53
CA VAL A 1030 27.02 5.75 50.88
C VAL A 1030 25.55 6.06 50.69
N THR A 1031 25.13 7.25 51.08
CA THR A 1031 23.80 7.79 50.76
C THR A 1031 23.93 8.82 49.64
N VAL A 1032 23.17 8.63 48.56
CA VAL A 1032 23.18 9.54 47.40
C VAL A 1032 21.84 10.25 47.28
N ASN A 1033 21.85 11.58 47.36
CA ASN A 1033 20.70 12.44 47.09
C ASN A 1033 21.04 13.57 46.11
N ALA A 1034 20.00 14.18 45.53
CA ALA A 1034 20.17 15.40 44.77
C ALA A 1034 20.73 16.52 45.65
N LYS A 1035 21.59 17.37 45.08
CA LYS A 1035 21.98 18.61 45.73
C LYS A 1035 20.75 19.53 45.78
N GLN A 1036 20.37 19.98 46.99
CA GLN A 1036 19.29 20.94 47.20
C GLN A 1036 19.58 22.27 46.51
#